data_AF-A0A401GW09-F1
#
_entry.id   AF-A0A401GW09-F1
#
_cell.length_a   1.000
_cell.length_b   1.000
_cell.length_c   1.000
_cell.angle_alpha   90.00
_cell.angle_beta   90.00
_cell.angle_gamma   90.00
#
_symmetry.space_group_name_H-M   'P 1'
#
loop_
_entity.id
_entity.type
_entity.pdbx_description
1 polymer ?
#
loop_
_entity_poly.entity_id
_entity_poly.type
_entity_poly.pdbx_seq_one_letter_code
_entity_poly.pdbx_strand_id
1 'polypeptide(L)'
;MLQKFVNVSTDEFFNTFLRNPDGLASRKYTGAFKAMPEEGVPEEYLYLPFRKCLEDAKLCPGYQCVLTANAPDRDDKFKQKVDAALFLEKDAPTDGRQHWARQAISFEFKKSSMADDPFQDDKEDLEHDSEQGNKNRGQIISYAAETFARQHRTFCFTVIILGNCARIIRWDRSGAVFTEKFDYKRKPFILGKFLWRFSHHSLEAQGYDPSATMVTEGSDYYNLMTQYANTKLTSGDYVREFFKKSLEAGWPWWSLQVNDELPTPRDVEMGRLGVAVGAHTASEAPRATRPACYLVGKPHFIADGMVGRGTRGYVALDCQTSKFVFLKDSWRVDHEDIEKEGEVLRRLNDVNVRNVPTLVCHGDVLGQRTKTQDVWESVYGSVPVGNRPVKLHMHYRLVVEEVGHPLSDFKDGYELVSIMSDCLTAHRQAYERLRLLHRDISSGNVFFVERIEGDAVVPVGYLSDWELSKTVPKGGENHVARQPDRTGTWQFMSALSLQNPYKPITLQDDLESFVHLVVYEAIRFLPHNIPAINVGTFIWRYFDAAIPYNGEYYVCGDKKWSTMKDGELEDTSGKIIFGGHECYPLNVLLNSVSKWFSAYYAVLAREQPDLFRRDLIEVPAEQLAGEDSSDQPVKRRKKRAPNVGRIDFSKLVSRRDRLKEVQIQLVKDDAEELKDHYAICSAFDSILELGPWRENDKCPDKLPADYDLHKETQKVRAGSKRTADGPELLQSKKWKPSASGGKSAMIPLTDYRPGSDLPAPIREERHPLFPSLSRQTQVLEKRPASLSLSDEGERILSPAEQAQFASLPPLTPTATGAQTLHDSTNAQSSATRKRFRGCAIQ
;
A
#
# COMPACT_ATOMS: atom_id res chain seq x y z
N MET A 1 6.80 13.08 8.77
CA MET A 1 5.76 14.04 9.20
C MET A 1 6.23 15.49 9.18
N LEU A 2 7.52 15.76 8.94
CA LEU A 2 8.08 17.08 8.59
C LEU A 2 7.08 17.96 7.82
N GLN A 3 6.84 19.17 8.36
CA GLN A 3 5.96 20.21 7.79
C GLN A 3 4.49 19.80 7.55
N LYS A 4 3.98 18.74 8.23
CA LYS A 4 2.57 18.29 8.15
C LYS A 4 1.76 18.53 9.43
N PHE A 5 2.26 19.43 10.27
CA PHE A 5 1.60 19.91 11.48
C PHE A 5 1.27 21.40 11.32
N VAL A 6 0.11 21.83 11.83
CA VAL A 6 -0.31 23.24 11.83
C VAL A 6 -0.81 23.61 13.22
N ASN A 7 -0.23 24.64 13.82
CA ASN A 7 -0.74 25.24 15.05
C ASN A 7 -1.77 26.33 14.73
N VAL A 8 -2.85 26.40 15.51
CA VAL A 8 -3.87 27.45 15.43
C VAL A 8 -4.33 27.89 16.81
N SER A 9 -4.91 29.08 16.89
CA SER A 9 -5.54 29.54 18.13
C SER A 9 -6.75 28.65 18.51
N THR A 10 -7.07 28.59 19.80
CA THR A 10 -8.16 27.73 20.31
C THR A 10 -9.52 28.12 19.73
N ASP A 11 -9.81 29.40 19.54
CA ASP A 11 -11.08 29.84 18.94
C ASP A 11 -11.11 29.69 17.42
N GLU A 12 -9.99 29.80 16.71
CA GLU A 12 -9.88 29.44 15.28
C GLU A 12 -10.14 27.94 15.06
N PHE A 13 -9.54 27.07 15.87
CA PHE A 13 -9.78 25.62 15.83
C PHE A 13 -11.29 25.31 15.96
N PHE A 14 -11.98 25.97 16.90
CA PHE A 14 -13.43 25.85 17.04
C PHE A 14 -14.20 26.44 15.85
N ASN A 15 -13.78 27.59 15.31
CA ASN A 15 -14.47 28.22 14.18
C ASN A 15 -14.30 27.44 12.86
N THR A 16 -13.24 26.65 12.72
CA THR A 16 -12.94 25.86 11.52
C THR A 16 -13.47 24.42 11.61
N PHE A 17 -13.35 23.76 12.76
CA PHE A 17 -13.67 22.32 12.89
C PHE A 17 -14.85 21.98 13.80
N LEU A 18 -15.18 22.81 14.78
CA LEU A 18 -16.17 22.47 15.81
C LEU A 18 -16.95 23.70 16.28
N ARG A 19 -17.69 24.28 15.32
CA ARG A 19 -18.60 25.42 15.55
C ARG A 19 -19.66 25.04 16.58
N ASN A 20 -20.32 26.03 17.17
CA ASN A 20 -21.48 25.75 18.02
C ASN A 20 -22.61 25.18 17.15
N PRO A 21 -23.19 24.00 17.47
CA PRO A 21 -24.43 23.57 16.84
C PRO A 21 -25.53 24.61 17.07
N ASP A 22 -26.41 24.75 16.09
CA ASP A 22 -27.53 25.70 16.17
C ASP A 22 -28.47 25.33 17.32
N GLY A 23 -28.91 26.34 18.07
CA GLY A 23 -29.71 26.16 19.28
C GLY A 23 -28.97 25.60 20.50
N LEU A 24 -27.70 25.15 20.41
CA LEU A 24 -26.99 24.58 21.56
C LEU A 24 -26.63 25.68 22.59
N ALA A 25 -27.32 25.65 23.73
CA ALA A 25 -27.22 26.64 24.78
C ALA A 25 -25.79 26.77 25.38
N SER A 26 -25.43 28.00 25.75
CA SER A 26 -24.18 28.29 26.45
C SER A 26 -24.21 27.73 27.87
N ARG A 27 -23.07 27.15 28.30
CA ARG A 27 -22.93 26.43 29.58
C ARG A 27 -21.78 26.98 30.42
N LYS A 28 -21.92 26.94 31.74
CA LYS A 28 -20.83 27.25 32.68
C LYS A 28 -19.94 26.02 32.88
N TYR A 29 -18.64 26.18 32.65
CA TYR A 29 -17.60 25.15 32.84
C TYR A 29 -16.73 25.39 34.10
N THR A 30 -17.11 26.38 34.93
CA THR A 30 -16.34 26.80 36.11
C THR A 30 -16.15 25.65 37.08
N GLY A 31 -14.90 25.28 37.34
CA GLY A 31 -14.54 24.19 38.26
C GLY A 31 -14.65 22.78 37.69
N ALA A 32 -15.03 22.58 36.42
CA ALA A 32 -15.23 21.25 35.82
C ALA A 32 -14.01 20.32 35.92
N PHE A 33 -12.80 20.88 35.90
CA PHE A 33 -11.54 20.13 36.06
C PHE A 33 -10.82 20.41 37.39
N LYS A 34 -11.51 20.96 38.41
CA LYS A 34 -10.89 21.32 39.70
C LYS A 34 -10.38 20.10 40.49
N ALA A 35 -10.91 18.92 40.23
CA ALA A 35 -10.46 17.67 40.85
C ALA A 35 -9.24 17.03 40.17
N MET A 36 -8.73 17.60 39.07
CA MET A 36 -7.51 17.12 38.43
C MET A 36 -6.27 17.43 39.27
N PRO A 37 -5.34 16.46 39.45
CA PRO A 37 -4.07 16.67 40.15
C PRO A 37 -3.24 17.84 39.62
N GLU A 38 -2.21 18.22 40.36
CA GLU A 38 -1.19 19.16 39.89
C GLU A 38 -0.16 18.49 38.96
N GLU A 39 0.54 19.31 38.18
CA GLU A 39 1.61 18.87 37.30
C GLU A 39 2.73 18.11 38.06
N GLY A 40 3.29 17.08 37.41
CA GLY A 40 4.40 16.28 37.95
C GLY A 40 4.00 14.99 38.66
N VAL A 41 2.70 14.74 38.89
CA VAL A 41 2.24 13.40 39.32
C VAL A 41 2.43 12.36 38.19
N PRO A 42 2.60 11.06 38.51
CA PRO A 42 2.64 10.02 37.48
C PRO A 42 1.33 9.94 36.68
N GLU A 43 1.43 9.49 35.43
CA GLU A 43 0.36 9.58 34.43
C GLU A 43 -0.90 8.83 34.85
N GLU A 44 -0.75 7.69 35.51
CA GLU A 44 -1.83 6.85 36.01
C GLU A 44 -2.69 7.52 37.11
N TYR A 45 -2.18 8.54 37.78
CA TYR A 45 -2.94 9.34 38.75
C TYR A 45 -3.87 10.36 38.10
N LEU A 46 -3.69 10.66 36.80
CA LEU A 46 -4.54 11.59 36.05
C LEU A 46 -5.81 10.90 35.50
N TYR A 47 -5.73 9.59 35.21
CA TYR A 47 -6.77 8.82 34.51
C TYR A 47 -8.15 8.88 35.21
N LEU A 48 -8.24 8.45 36.47
CA LEU A 48 -9.51 8.35 37.20
C LEU A 48 -10.10 9.72 37.58
N PRO A 49 -9.31 10.72 38.04
CA PRO A 49 -9.81 12.08 38.22
C PRO A 49 -10.36 12.69 36.93
N PHE A 50 -9.73 12.46 35.78
CA PHE A 50 -10.21 12.99 34.51
C PHE A 50 -11.56 12.40 34.11
N ARG A 51 -11.69 11.07 34.18
CA ARG A 51 -12.97 10.38 33.95
C ARG A 51 -14.07 10.97 34.84
N LYS A 52 -13.81 11.12 36.15
CA LYS A 52 -14.78 11.71 37.09
C LYS A 52 -15.14 13.15 36.73
N CYS A 53 -14.17 13.98 36.34
CA CYS A 53 -14.46 15.35 35.89
C CYS A 53 -15.43 15.38 34.69
N LEU A 54 -15.29 14.44 33.74
CA LEU A 54 -16.21 14.31 32.59
C LEU A 54 -17.60 13.82 32.99
N GLU A 55 -17.69 12.87 33.92
CA GLU A 55 -18.94 12.30 34.45
C GLU A 55 -19.70 13.30 35.34
N ASP A 56 -19.05 13.85 36.38
CA ASP A 56 -19.63 14.79 37.35
C ASP A 56 -20.09 16.09 36.67
N ALA A 57 -19.25 16.64 35.79
CA ALA A 57 -19.61 17.83 35.01
C ALA A 57 -20.43 17.49 33.75
N LYS A 58 -20.82 16.22 33.51
CA LYS A 58 -21.65 15.75 32.40
C LYS A 58 -21.26 16.37 31.05
N LEU A 59 -19.97 16.30 30.69
CA LEU A 59 -19.43 17.03 29.54
C LEU A 59 -19.73 16.37 28.19
N CYS A 60 -19.98 15.06 28.18
CA CYS A 60 -20.17 14.26 26.97
C CYS A 60 -21.49 13.46 27.00
N PRO A 61 -22.68 14.08 27.01
CA PRO A 61 -23.95 13.34 27.00
C PRO A 61 -24.05 12.37 25.81
N GLY A 62 -24.54 11.15 26.06
CA GLY A 62 -24.59 10.05 25.08
C GLY A 62 -23.26 9.32 24.88
N TYR A 63 -22.20 9.70 25.59
CA TYR A 63 -20.88 9.10 25.54
C TYR A 63 -20.36 8.75 26.94
N GLN A 64 -19.56 7.69 27.03
CA GLN A 64 -18.88 7.28 28.25
C GLN A 64 -17.36 7.36 28.06
N CYS A 65 -16.66 7.91 29.06
CA CYS A 65 -15.21 7.86 29.14
C CYS A 65 -14.78 6.57 29.85
N VAL A 66 -14.01 5.72 29.16
CA VAL A 66 -13.53 4.44 29.67
C VAL A 66 -12.01 4.47 29.77
N LEU A 67 -11.46 3.88 30.84
CA LEU A 67 -10.02 3.73 31.01
C LEU A 67 -9.58 2.46 30.27
N THR A 68 -8.69 2.63 29.30
CA THR A 68 -8.29 1.61 28.31
C THR A 68 -6.85 1.14 28.51
N ALA A 69 -6.13 1.76 29.45
CA ALA A 69 -4.73 1.52 29.79
C ALA A 69 -4.38 0.08 30.24
N ASN A 70 -5.34 -0.80 30.57
CA ASN A 70 -5.01 -2.09 31.16
C ASN A 70 -4.39 -3.06 30.13
N ALA A 71 -5.11 -3.35 29.05
CA ALA A 71 -4.73 -4.34 28.05
C ALA A 71 -5.12 -3.91 26.62
N PRO A 72 -4.36 -4.34 25.58
CA PRO A 72 -4.53 -3.88 24.21
C PRO A 72 -5.76 -4.46 23.51
N ASP A 73 -5.99 -4.01 22.27
CA ASP A 73 -6.99 -4.63 21.43
C ASP A 73 -6.58 -6.07 21.04
N ARG A 74 -7.53 -6.95 20.69
CA ARG A 74 -7.26 -8.38 20.44
C ARG A 74 -6.55 -8.63 19.11
N ASP A 75 -6.78 -7.75 18.14
CA ASP A 75 -6.21 -7.79 16.80
C ASP A 75 -4.95 -6.91 16.65
N ASP A 76 -4.59 -6.16 17.70
CA ASP A 76 -3.51 -5.17 17.69
C ASP A 76 -2.15 -5.84 17.83
N LYS A 77 -1.48 -6.02 16.68
CA LYS A 77 -0.11 -6.55 16.57
C LYS A 77 0.91 -5.77 17.40
N PHE A 78 0.74 -4.45 17.50
CA PHE A 78 1.64 -3.53 18.20
C PHE A 78 1.32 -3.41 19.69
N LYS A 79 0.17 -3.92 20.12
CA LYS A 79 -0.33 -3.95 21.51
C LYS A 79 -0.42 -2.55 22.11
N GLN A 80 -0.87 -1.59 21.32
CA GLN A 80 -1.06 -0.21 21.73
C GLN A 80 -2.27 -0.08 22.66
N LYS A 81 -2.22 0.92 23.53
CA LYS A 81 -3.24 1.21 24.53
C LYS A 81 -3.28 2.72 24.71
N VAL A 82 -4.41 3.34 24.40
CA VAL A 82 -4.67 4.71 24.85
C VAL A 82 -4.91 4.65 26.36
N ASP A 83 -4.50 5.67 27.10
CA ASP A 83 -4.77 5.74 28.55
C ASP A 83 -6.28 5.68 28.87
N ALA A 84 -7.05 6.54 28.19
CA ALA A 84 -8.52 6.53 28.22
C ALA A 84 -9.10 6.91 26.85
N ALA A 85 -10.33 6.45 26.57
CA ALA A 85 -11.02 6.79 25.33
C ALA A 85 -12.51 7.09 25.57
N LEU A 86 -13.07 7.93 24.69
CA LEU A 86 -14.50 8.24 24.64
C LEU A 86 -15.20 7.25 23.71
N PHE A 87 -16.29 6.64 24.18
CA PHE A 87 -17.14 5.73 23.41
C PHE A 87 -18.58 6.24 23.42
N LEU A 88 -19.39 5.88 22.42
CA LEU A 88 -20.85 6.00 22.56
C LEU A 88 -21.31 5.16 23.75
N GLU A 89 -22.28 5.64 24.53
CA GLU A 89 -22.69 5.00 25.79
C GLU A 89 -23.18 3.56 25.59
N LYS A 90 -23.93 3.30 24.51
CA LYS A 90 -24.35 1.94 24.09
C LYS A 90 -23.20 1.03 23.64
N ASP A 91 -22.02 1.58 23.34
CA ASP A 91 -20.86 0.90 22.78
C ASP A 91 -19.67 0.80 23.75
N ALA A 92 -19.81 1.35 24.96
CA ALA A 92 -18.72 1.48 25.92
C ALA A 92 -18.24 0.11 26.45
N PRO A 93 -16.94 -0.23 26.31
CA PRO A 93 -16.42 -1.50 26.78
C PRO A 93 -16.28 -1.56 28.31
N THR A 94 -16.57 -2.72 28.90
CA THR A 94 -16.50 -2.97 30.35
C THR A 94 -15.29 -3.80 30.79
N ASP A 95 -14.51 -4.33 29.85
CA ASP A 95 -13.32 -5.15 30.13
C ASP A 95 -12.03 -4.34 30.37
N GLY A 96 -12.12 -3.01 30.30
CA GLY A 96 -10.99 -2.09 30.53
C GLY A 96 -9.87 -2.18 29.48
N ARG A 97 -10.15 -2.79 28.33
CA ARG A 97 -9.21 -2.90 27.21
C ARG A 97 -9.34 -1.73 26.23
N GLN A 98 -8.34 -1.58 25.37
CA GLN A 98 -8.46 -0.80 24.14
C GLN A 98 -9.45 -1.48 23.17
N HIS A 99 -10.32 -0.68 22.53
CA HIS A 99 -11.28 -1.12 21.49
C HIS A 99 -11.23 -0.13 20.31
N TRP A 100 -10.25 -0.28 19.43
CA TRP A 100 -9.94 0.66 18.33
C TRP A 100 -11.11 0.85 17.36
N ALA A 101 -11.93 -0.19 17.15
CA ALA A 101 -13.08 -0.16 16.25
C ALA A 101 -14.25 0.74 16.71
N ARG A 102 -14.34 1.07 18.01
CA ARG A 102 -15.52 1.72 18.62
C ARG A 102 -15.22 3.08 19.29
N GLN A 103 -13.95 3.43 19.51
CA GLN A 103 -13.59 4.70 20.13
C GLN A 103 -13.91 5.91 19.22
N ALA A 104 -14.32 7.02 19.83
CA ALA A 104 -14.65 8.28 19.17
C ALA A 104 -13.57 9.36 19.37
N ILE A 105 -12.91 9.38 20.54
CA ILE A 105 -11.78 10.26 20.90
C ILE A 105 -10.78 9.47 21.76
N SER A 106 -9.49 9.66 21.50
CA SER A 106 -8.40 9.20 22.38
C SER A 106 -7.95 10.31 23.34
N PHE A 107 -7.80 9.98 24.63
CA PHE A 107 -7.19 10.83 25.66
C PHE A 107 -5.85 10.23 26.10
N GLU A 108 -4.76 10.93 25.80
CA GLU A 108 -3.41 10.56 26.29
C GLU A 108 -3.00 11.54 27.39
N PHE A 109 -2.44 11.05 28.49
CA PHE A 109 -2.00 11.86 29.63
C PHE A 109 -0.47 11.85 29.71
N LYS A 110 0.13 13.01 30.00
CA LYS A 110 1.55 13.12 30.30
C LYS A 110 1.73 14.00 31.54
N LYS A 111 2.75 13.69 32.33
CA LYS A 111 2.97 14.30 33.65
C LYS A 111 3.38 15.79 33.61
N SER A 112 4.05 16.26 32.56
CA SER A 112 4.48 17.67 32.41
C SER A 112 3.83 18.40 31.24
N SER A 113 3.60 19.70 31.43
CA SER A 113 3.18 20.65 30.39
C SER A 113 4.30 21.05 29.42
N MET A 114 5.57 20.74 29.73
CA MET A 114 6.73 21.15 28.94
C MET A 114 7.58 19.96 28.48
N ALA A 115 8.07 19.13 29.38
CA ALA A 115 9.05 18.07 29.05
C ALA A 115 8.47 16.92 28.20
N ASP A 116 7.14 16.75 28.25
CA ASP A 116 6.41 15.67 27.57
C ASP A 116 5.54 16.18 26.41
N ASP A 117 5.59 17.47 26.08
CA ASP A 117 4.81 18.03 24.96
C ASP A 117 5.36 17.51 23.61
N PRO A 118 4.54 16.89 22.73
CA PRO A 118 5.02 16.49 21.40
C PRO A 118 5.39 17.67 20.49
N PHE A 119 4.92 18.89 20.80
CA PHE A 119 5.06 20.09 19.96
C PHE A 119 5.65 21.30 20.71
N GLN A 120 6.22 22.24 19.95
CA GLN A 120 6.71 23.54 20.47
C GLN A 120 6.05 24.67 19.66
N ASP A 121 5.20 25.48 20.31
CA ASP A 121 4.39 26.53 19.65
C ASP A 121 5.25 27.71 19.15
N ASP A 122 6.50 27.80 19.60
CA ASP A 122 7.51 28.81 19.27
C ASP A 122 8.52 28.37 18.21
N LYS A 123 8.40 27.15 17.66
CA LYS A 123 9.32 26.56 16.66
C LYS A 123 8.68 26.48 15.28
N GLU A 124 9.44 26.82 14.23
CA GLU A 124 8.96 26.91 12.84
C GLU A 124 8.34 25.60 12.29
N ASP A 125 8.97 24.45 12.58
CA ASP A 125 8.44 23.13 12.19
C ASP A 125 7.42 22.55 13.18
N LEU A 126 7.21 23.24 14.32
CA LEU A 126 6.40 22.86 15.47
C LEU A 126 6.78 21.54 16.18
N GLU A 127 7.76 20.78 15.70
CA GLU A 127 8.10 19.44 16.20
C GLU A 127 9.06 19.52 17.41
N HIS A 128 8.68 19.03 18.60
CA HIS A 128 9.60 19.07 19.74
C HIS A 128 10.80 18.11 19.54
N ASP A 129 12.01 18.66 19.50
CA ASP A 129 13.27 17.95 19.26
C ASP A 129 13.72 17.02 20.41
N SER A 130 13.08 17.08 21.57
CA SER A 130 13.44 16.21 22.70
C SER A 130 13.13 14.74 22.39
N GLU A 131 13.89 13.81 23.00
CA GLU A 131 13.65 12.38 22.79
C GLU A 131 12.26 11.95 23.29
N GLN A 132 11.79 12.59 24.36
CA GLN A 132 10.47 12.37 24.94
C GLN A 132 9.37 12.98 24.07
N GLY A 133 9.53 14.22 23.59
CA GLY A 133 8.59 14.85 22.66
C GLY A 133 8.45 14.08 21.34
N ASN A 134 9.58 13.65 20.75
CA ASN A 134 9.58 12.77 19.57
C ASN A 134 8.87 11.43 19.82
N LYS A 135 9.13 10.78 20.96
CA LYS A 135 8.47 9.52 21.35
C LYS A 135 6.95 9.71 21.51
N ASN A 136 6.54 10.73 22.25
CA ASN A 136 5.13 11.04 22.50
C ASN A 136 4.41 11.42 21.19
N ARG A 137 5.10 12.13 20.28
CA ARG A 137 4.57 12.48 18.96
C ARG A 137 4.38 11.23 18.08
N GLY A 138 5.33 10.29 18.09
CA GLY A 138 5.17 8.99 17.41
C GLY A 138 3.97 8.19 17.92
N GLN A 139 3.80 8.14 19.26
CA GLN A 139 2.74 7.42 19.94
C GLN A 139 1.33 7.93 19.60
N ILE A 140 1.11 9.25 19.57
CA ILE A 140 -0.21 9.82 19.19
C ILE A 140 -0.52 9.64 17.68
N ILE A 141 0.50 9.63 16.82
CA ILE A 141 0.35 9.37 15.38
C ILE A 141 -0.09 7.92 15.16
N SER A 142 0.51 6.96 15.87
CA SER A 142 0.16 5.55 15.71
C SER A 142 -1.25 5.24 16.24
N TYR A 143 -1.71 5.88 17.32
CA TYR A 143 -3.12 5.77 17.74
C TYR A 143 -4.12 6.29 16.69
N ALA A 144 -3.79 7.39 16.03
CA ALA A 144 -4.58 7.90 14.91
C ALA A 144 -4.60 6.87 13.76
N ALA A 145 -3.44 6.29 13.42
CA ALA A 145 -3.34 5.25 12.40
C ALA A 145 -4.17 3.99 12.73
N GLU A 146 -4.11 3.45 13.96
CA GLU A 146 -4.92 2.29 14.39
C GLU A 146 -6.44 2.57 14.28
N THR A 147 -6.85 3.82 14.53
CA THR A 147 -8.23 4.27 14.37
C THR A 147 -8.65 4.29 12.91
N PHE A 148 -7.83 4.89 12.03
CA PHE A 148 -8.06 4.90 10.57
C PHE A 148 -7.95 3.51 9.92
N ALA A 149 -7.21 2.57 10.51
CA ALA A 149 -7.09 1.21 10.01
C ALA A 149 -8.39 0.41 10.17
N ARG A 150 -9.09 0.56 11.30
CA ARG A 150 -10.32 -0.21 11.64
C ARG A 150 -11.64 0.52 11.41
N GLN A 151 -11.63 1.86 11.40
CA GLN A 151 -12.83 2.68 11.19
C GLN A 151 -12.78 3.38 9.83
N HIS A 152 -13.95 3.62 9.24
CA HIS A 152 -14.08 4.53 8.10
C HIS A 152 -14.27 5.96 8.63
N ARG A 153 -13.24 6.79 8.45
CA ARG A 153 -13.09 8.12 9.05
C ARG A 153 -12.60 9.11 8.01
N THR A 154 -13.19 10.29 8.01
CA THR A 154 -12.68 11.46 7.26
C THR A 154 -11.66 12.25 8.08
N PHE A 155 -11.83 12.25 9.41
CA PHE A 155 -10.87 12.73 10.40
C PHE A 155 -11.10 12.08 11.76
N CYS A 156 -10.15 12.20 12.69
CA CYS A 156 -10.39 11.88 14.11
C CYS A 156 -9.79 12.95 15.02
N PHE A 157 -10.13 12.90 16.31
CA PHE A 157 -9.58 13.80 17.33
C PHE A 157 -8.79 13.04 18.39
N THR A 158 -7.69 13.65 18.83
CA THR A 158 -6.97 13.27 20.05
C THR A 158 -6.90 14.47 20.97
N VAL A 159 -7.09 14.24 22.26
CA VAL A 159 -6.83 15.24 23.30
C VAL A 159 -5.64 14.76 24.11
N ILE A 160 -4.64 15.62 24.28
CA ILE A 160 -3.50 15.35 25.15
C ILE A 160 -3.61 16.22 26.39
N ILE A 161 -3.55 15.59 27.56
CA ILE A 161 -3.48 16.25 28.86
C ILE A 161 -2.02 16.27 29.30
N LEU A 162 -1.39 17.45 29.27
CA LEU A 162 0.01 17.69 29.56
C LEU A 162 0.12 18.37 30.95
N GLY A 163 0.05 17.59 32.02
CA GLY A 163 0.00 18.07 33.40
C GLY A 163 -1.21 18.99 33.65
N ASN A 164 -0.95 20.27 33.91
CA ASN A 164 -1.98 21.32 34.07
C ASN A 164 -2.48 21.92 32.74
N CYS A 165 -1.85 21.58 31.61
CA CYS A 165 -2.17 22.06 30.27
C CYS A 165 -2.79 20.97 29.38
N ALA A 166 -3.37 21.35 28.25
CA ALA A 166 -3.89 20.44 27.25
C ALA A 166 -3.69 20.95 25.83
N ARG A 167 -3.81 20.03 24.86
CA ARG A 167 -3.93 20.29 23.42
C ARG A 167 -5.08 19.47 22.85
N ILE A 168 -5.78 20.04 21.86
CA ILE A 168 -6.74 19.32 21.03
C ILE A 168 -6.13 19.20 19.63
N ILE A 169 -6.14 17.99 19.07
CA ILE A 169 -5.56 17.66 17.76
C ILE A 169 -6.66 17.10 16.86
N ARG A 170 -6.78 17.63 15.64
CA ARG A 170 -7.55 17.02 14.56
C ARG A 170 -6.59 16.39 13.55
N TRP A 171 -6.84 15.13 13.24
CA TRP A 171 -6.07 14.27 12.35
C TRP A 171 -6.85 14.02 11.05
N ASP A 172 -6.26 14.30 9.87
CA ASP A 172 -6.79 13.82 8.58
C ASP A 172 -5.67 13.32 7.65
N ARG A 173 -6.04 12.72 6.50
CA ARG A 173 -5.06 12.09 5.60
C ARG A 173 -4.05 13.05 4.95
N SER A 174 -4.13 14.36 5.20
CA SER A 174 -3.10 15.33 4.80
C SER A 174 -2.12 15.70 5.92
N GLY A 175 -2.50 15.59 7.19
CA GLY A 175 -1.69 16.03 8.32
C GLY A 175 -2.48 16.15 9.63
N ALA A 176 -1.98 16.99 10.53
CA ALA A 176 -2.69 17.33 11.75
C ALA A 176 -2.74 18.84 11.99
N VAL A 177 -3.90 19.32 12.44
CA VAL A 177 -4.07 20.67 12.96
C VAL A 177 -4.31 20.58 14.46
N PHE A 178 -3.63 21.40 15.26
CA PHE A 178 -3.72 21.35 16.72
C PHE A 178 -3.77 22.74 17.34
N THR A 179 -4.34 22.82 18.55
CA THR A 179 -4.41 24.08 19.30
C THR A 179 -3.06 24.48 19.89
N GLU A 180 -2.83 25.79 20.02
CA GLU A 180 -2.02 26.37 21.10
C GLU A 180 -2.19 25.60 22.43
N LYS A 181 -1.13 25.50 23.23
CA LYS A 181 -1.18 24.85 24.55
C LYS A 181 -1.97 25.70 25.54
N PHE A 182 -3.02 25.15 26.15
CA PHE A 182 -3.88 25.88 27.09
C PHE A 182 -3.99 25.21 28.47
N ASP A 183 -3.93 26.00 29.53
CA ASP A 183 -4.21 25.57 30.91
C ASP A 183 -5.72 25.28 31.05
N TYR A 184 -6.10 24.00 31.13
CA TYR A 184 -7.50 23.58 31.20
C TYR A 184 -8.11 23.71 32.61
N LYS A 185 -7.30 23.98 33.65
CA LYS A 185 -7.77 24.21 35.02
C LYS A 185 -8.11 25.68 35.25
N ARG A 186 -7.35 26.60 34.64
CA ARG A 186 -7.62 28.06 34.58
C ARG A 186 -8.62 28.43 33.48
N LYS A 187 -8.54 27.80 32.30
CA LYS A 187 -9.46 28.00 31.15
C LYS A 187 -10.34 26.75 30.89
N PRO A 188 -11.13 26.25 31.87
CA PRO A 188 -11.89 25.00 31.72
C PRO A 188 -12.98 25.06 30.63
N PHE A 189 -13.35 26.27 30.21
CA PHE A 189 -14.26 26.47 29.09
C PHE A 189 -13.69 26.06 27.72
N ILE A 190 -12.38 25.87 27.55
CA ILE A 190 -11.80 25.44 26.27
C ILE A 190 -12.08 23.94 26.05
N LEU A 191 -11.53 23.07 26.90
CA LEU A 191 -11.81 21.64 26.85
C LEU A 191 -13.30 21.33 27.11
N GLY A 192 -13.96 22.13 27.96
CA GLY A 192 -15.40 22.07 28.15
C GLY A 192 -16.22 22.35 26.88
N LYS A 193 -15.92 23.44 26.14
CA LYS A 193 -16.54 23.72 24.83
C LYS A 193 -16.32 22.56 23.85
N PHE A 194 -15.11 22.02 23.79
CA PHE A 194 -14.76 20.93 22.88
C PHE A 194 -15.64 19.69 23.12
N LEU A 195 -15.60 19.14 24.33
CA LEU A 195 -16.34 17.91 24.69
C LEU A 195 -17.85 18.09 24.57
N TRP A 196 -18.37 19.24 25.01
CA TRP A 196 -19.79 19.57 24.92
C TRP A 196 -20.26 19.71 23.48
N ARG A 197 -19.49 20.37 22.59
CA ARG A 197 -19.88 20.48 21.17
C ARG A 197 -19.74 19.16 20.44
N PHE A 198 -18.66 18.41 20.67
CA PHE A 198 -18.42 17.12 20.01
C PHE A 198 -19.59 16.14 20.23
N SER A 199 -20.05 16.01 21.48
CA SER A 199 -21.16 15.14 21.86
C SER A 199 -22.54 15.56 21.32
N HIS A 200 -22.69 16.81 20.85
CA HIS A 200 -23.91 17.32 20.20
C HIS A 200 -23.79 17.49 18.68
N HIS A 201 -22.63 17.17 18.09
CA HIS A 201 -22.42 17.19 16.64
C HIS A 201 -22.82 15.85 16.02
N SER A 202 -23.19 15.85 14.73
CA SER A 202 -23.48 14.63 13.98
C SER A 202 -22.24 13.72 13.89
N LEU A 203 -22.42 12.42 13.66
CA LEU A 203 -21.30 11.49 13.50
C LEU A 203 -20.35 11.93 12.35
N GLU A 204 -20.89 12.49 11.27
CA GLU A 204 -20.11 13.09 10.18
C GLU A 204 -19.27 14.29 10.68
N ALA A 205 -19.86 15.21 11.44
CA ALA A 205 -19.15 16.35 12.04
C ALA A 205 -18.17 15.95 13.15
N GLN A 206 -18.31 14.75 13.73
CA GLN A 206 -17.31 14.12 14.58
C GLN A 206 -16.19 13.43 13.79
N GLY A 207 -16.36 13.21 12.48
CA GLY A 207 -15.37 12.67 11.54
C GLY A 207 -15.59 11.22 11.06
N TYR A 208 -16.75 10.63 11.32
CA TYR A 208 -17.14 9.33 10.73
C TYR A 208 -17.51 9.50 9.25
N ASP A 209 -17.26 8.47 8.43
CA ASP A 209 -17.68 8.41 7.02
C ASP A 209 -19.17 7.98 6.91
N PRO A 210 -20.11 8.85 6.48
CA PRO A 210 -21.53 8.48 6.34
C PRO A 210 -21.82 7.47 5.22
N SER A 211 -20.87 7.21 4.31
CA SER A 211 -20.99 6.19 3.25
C SER A 211 -20.56 4.78 3.69
N ALA A 212 -20.12 4.63 4.95
CA ALA A 212 -19.69 3.37 5.54
C ALA A 212 -20.49 3.04 6.80
N THR A 213 -21.17 1.90 6.80
CA THR A 213 -21.98 1.42 7.94
C THR A 213 -21.37 0.14 8.52
N MET A 214 -21.19 0.08 9.85
CA MET A 214 -20.68 -1.12 10.51
C MET A 214 -21.75 -2.23 10.48
N VAL A 215 -21.37 -3.44 10.06
CA VAL A 215 -22.24 -4.61 10.01
C VAL A 215 -22.31 -5.22 11.41
N THR A 216 -23.48 -5.20 12.04
CA THR A 216 -23.69 -5.74 13.38
C THR A 216 -23.98 -7.23 13.37
N GLU A 217 -23.51 -7.95 14.40
CA GLU A 217 -23.77 -9.38 14.59
C GLU A 217 -25.28 -9.70 14.50
N GLY A 218 -25.62 -10.80 13.81
CA GLY A 218 -27.00 -11.24 13.59
C GLY A 218 -27.82 -10.45 12.56
N SER A 219 -27.33 -9.32 12.02
CA SER A 219 -27.98 -8.59 10.93
C SER A 219 -28.01 -9.37 9.61
N ASP A 220 -28.91 -9.01 8.69
CA ASP A 220 -29.02 -9.67 7.37
C ASP A 220 -27.68 -9.67 6.60
N TYR A 221 -26.93 -8.57 6.65
CA TYR A 221 -25.59 -8.49 6.08
C TYR A 221 -24.58 -9.39 6.82
N TYR A 222 -24.61 -9.48 8.15
CA TYR A 222 -23.76 -10.41 8.90
C TYR A 222 -24.05 -11.87 8.52
N ASN A 223 -25.33 -12.22 8.41
CA ASN A 223 -25.79 -13.55 8.03
C ASN A 223 -25.38 -13.88 6.58
N LEU A 224 -25.52 -12.93 5.66
CA LEU A 224 -25.10 -13.05 4.26
C LEU A 224 -23.59 -13.24 4.12
N MET A 225 -22.77 -12.42 4.79
CA MET A 225 -21.30 -12.56 4.80
C MET A 225 -20.89 -13.93 5.36
N THR A 226 -21.52 -14.36 6.45
CA THR A 226 -21.25 -15.67 7.09
C THR A 226 -21.67 -16.84 6.20
N GLN A 227 -22.79 -16.72 5.47
CA GLN A 227 -23.23 -17.72 4.48
C GLN A 227 -22.23 -17.82 3.32
N TYR A 228 -21.86 -16.70 2.70
CA TYR A 228 -20.96 -16.68 1.55
C TYR A 228 -19.55 -17.15 1.88
N ALA A 229 -19.02 -16.78 3.06
CA ALA A 229 -17.73 -17.28 3.55
C ALA A 229 -17.68 -18.81 3.74
N ASN A 230 -18.83 -19.47 3.93
CA ASN A 230 -18.93 -20.92 4.13
C ASN A 230 -19.53 -21.70 2.94
N THR A 231 -20.03 -21.02 1.90
CA THR A 231 -20.62 -21.65 0.71
C THR A 231 -19.54 -21.85 -0.36
N LYS A 232 -18.97 -23.06 -0.43
CA LYS A 232 -17.84 -23.37 -1.32
C LYS A 232 -18.15 -23.10 -2.80
N LEU A 233 -17.24 -22.43 -3.50
CA LEU A 233 -17.33 -22.19 -4.94
C LEU A 233 -16.88 -23.42 -5.75
N THR A 234 -17.39 -23.54 -6.97
CA THR A 234 -16.99 -24.60 -7.93
C THR A 234 -15.63 -24.35 -8.57
N SER A 235 -15.19 -23.10 -8.60
CA SER A 235 -13.99 -22.59 -9.28
C SER A 235 -13.56 -21.28 -8.63
N GLY A 236 -12.26 -20.99 -8.52
CA GLY A 236 -11.77 -19.75 -7.88
C GLY A 236 -12.07 -19.68 -6.36
N ASP A 237 -12.18 -20.83 -5.69
CA ASP A 237 -12.58 -20.91 -4.27
C ASP A 237 -11.56 -20.23 -3.32
N TYR A 238 -10.34 -19.97 -3.78
CA TYR A 238 -9.35 -19.14 -3.07
C TYR A 238 -9.90 -17.74 -2.74
N VAL A 239 -10.72 -17.14 -3.63
CA VAL A 239 -11.35 -15.83 -3.41
C VAL A 239 -12.29 -15.88 -2.20
N ARG A 240 -13.08 -16.95 -2.08
CA ARG A 240 -13.92 -17.19 -0.92
C ARG A 240 -13.09 -17.42 0.34
N GLU A 241 -11.97 -18.15 0.28
CA GLU A 241 -11.11 -18.30 1.46
C GLU A 241 -10.43 -16.99 1.87
N PHE A 242 -10.07 -16.11 0.93
CA PHE A 242 -9.62 -14.75 1.26
C PHE A 242 -10.75 -13.93 1.92
N PHE A 243 -11.98 -14.01 1.40
CA PHE A 243 -13.14 -13.37 2.04
C PHE A 243 -13.41 -13.94 3.44
N LYS A 244 -13.40 -15.27 3.61
CA LYS A 244 -13.56 -15.94 4.91
C LYS A 244 -12.47 -15.55 5.90
N LYS A 245 -11.22 -15.48 5.45
CA LYS A 245 -10.06 -15.02 6.24
C LYS A 245 -10.19 -13.54 6.63
N SER A 246 -10.90 -12.72 5.84
CA SER A 246 -11.23 -11.34 6.19
C SER A 246 -12.23 -11.24 7.35
N LEU A 247 -13.04 -12.28 7.60
CA LEU A 247 -14.03 -12.32 8.69
C LEU A 247 -13.38 -12.66 10.04
N GLU A 248 -12.25 -12.02 10.34
CA GLU A 248 -11.43 -12.28 11.52
C GLU A 248 -12.15 -11.89 12.81
N ALA A 249 -12.17 -12.80 13.80
CA ALA A 249 -12.90 -12.60 15.05
C ALA A 249 -12.34 -11.44 15.89
N GLY A 250 -13.10 -10.35 15.97
CA GLY A 250 -12.74 -9.11 16.67
C GLY A 250 -12.50 -7.92 15.74
N TRP A 251 -12.28 -8.16 14.43
CA TRP A 251 -12.19 -7.08 13.45
C TRP A 251 -13.59 -6.61 13.01
N PRO A 252 -13.87 -5.29 12.91
CA PRO A 252 -15.18 -4.77 12.50
C PRO A 252 -15.45 -5.01 11.00
N TRP A 253 -16.65 -5.51 10.69
CA TRP A 253 -17.12 -5.69 9.31
C TRP A 253 -17.92 -4.45 8.87
N TRP A 254 -17.87 -4.13 7.57
CA TRP A 254 -18.44 -2.89 7.03
C TRP A 254 -19.24 -3.11 5.75
N SER A 255 -20.26 -2.27 5.58
CA SER A 255 -21.05 -2.06 4.38
C SER A 255 -20.63 -0.72 3.79
N LEU A 256 -19.93 -0.75 2.65
CA LEU A 256 -19.39 0.44 1.98
C LEU A 256 -20.22 0.79 0.75
N GLN A 257 -20.53 2.07 0.59
CA GLN A 257 -21.16 2.60 -0.62
C GLN A 257 -20.10 3.12 -1.60
N VAL A 258 -20.31 2.86 -2.89
CA VAL A 258 -19.57 3.45 -4.01
C VAL A 258 -20.56 4.16 -4.92
N ASN A 259 -20.31 5.45 -5.17
CA ASN A 259 -21.02 6.21 -6.18
C ASN A 259 -20.24 6.08 -7.49
N ASP A 260 -20.88 5.58 -8.54
CA ASP A 260 -20.22 5.41 -9.84
C ASP A 260 -20.22 6.73 -10.64
N GLU A 261 -19.05 7.27 -10.90
CA GLU A 261 -18.85 8.47 -11.72
C GLU A 261 -18.92 8.09 -13.21
N LEU A 262 -20.12 8.16 -13.76
CA LEU A 262 -20.35 8.12 -15.21
C LEU A 262 -19.61 9.30 -15.89
N PRO A 263 -19.03 9.12 -17.10
CA PRO A 263 -18.32 10.18 -17.81
C PRO A 263 -19.16 11.44 -17.97
N THR A 264 -18.58 12.61 -17.70
CA THR A 264 -19.30 13.87 -17.90
C THR A 264 -19.33 14.23 -19.39
N PRO A 265 -20.27 15.08 -19.85
CA PRO A 265 -20.25 15.58 -21.23
C PRO A 265 -18.93 16.26 -21.62
N ARG A 266 -18.20 16.84 -20.66
CA ARG A 266 -16.86 17.42 -20.90
C ARG A 266 -15.79 16.38 -21.21
N ASP A 267 -15.87 15.18 -20.64
CA ASP A 267 -14.89 14.12 -20.90
C ASP A 267 -15.03 13.57 -22.33
N VAL A 268 -16.28 13.53 -22.82
CA VAL A 268 -16.61 13.30 -24.23
C VAL A 268 -16.06 14.43 -25.11
N GLU A 269 -16.34 15.69 -24.74
CA GLU A 269 -15.99 16.89 -25.50
C GLU A 269 -14.47 17.15 -25.58
N MET A 270 -13.72 16.79 -24.53
CA MET A 270 -12.24 16.85 -24.51
C MET A 270 -11.56 15.67 -25.22
N GLY A 271 -12.33 14.76 -25.85
CA GLY A 271 -11.78 13.62 -26.58
C GLY A 271 -11.06 12.59 -25.71
N ARG A 272 -11.40 12.51 -24.41
CA ARG A 272 -10.80 11.53 -23.49
C ARG A 272 -11.37 10.12 -23.66
N LEU A 273 -12.53 9.98 -24.30
CA LEU A 273 -13.08 8.69 -24.73
C LEU A 273 -12.67 8.37 -26.18
N GLY A 274 -12.21 7.13 -26.40
CA GLY A 274 -12.12 6.55 -27.74
C GLY A 274 -13.51 6.13 -28.22
N VAL A 275 -13.87 6.47 -29.46
CA VAL A 275 -15.19 6.13 -30.01
C VAL A 275 -15.27 4.64 -30.38
N ALA A 276 -15.83 3.83 -29.48
CA ALA A 276 -16.20 2.44 -29.73
C ALA A 276 -17.52 2.10 -29.02
N VAL A 277 -18.63 2.09 -29.77
CA VAL A 277 -19.92 1.59 -29.26
C VAL A 277 -19.94 0.06 -29.42
N GLY A 278 -19.81 -0.64 -28.30
CA GLY A 278 -19.85 -2.10 -28.21
C GLY A 278 -18.55 -2.68 -27.63
N ALA A 279 -18.59 -3.69 -26.77
CA ALA A 279 -19.71 -4.60 -26.50
C ALA A 279 -20.23 -4.53 -25.05
N HIS A 280 -21.51 -4.19 -24.88
CA HIS A 280 -22.25 -4.56 -23.67
C HIS A 280 -22.75 -6.01 -23.83
N THR A 281 -22.24 -6.95 -23.04
CA THR A 281 -22.91 -8.24 -22.81
C THR A 281 -24.09 -8.02 -21.86
N ALA A 282 -25.19 -7.55 -22.42
CA ALA A 282 -26.32 -7.05 -21.66
C ALA A 282 -27.03 -8.15 -20.83
N SER A 283 -26.94 -8.02 -19.50
CA SER A 283 -28.06 -8.36 -18.62
C SER A 283 -28.90 -7.10 -18.49
N GLU A 284 -29.90 -6.96 -19.35
CA GLU A 284 -30.54 -5.68 -19.64
C GLU A 284 -31.62 -5.32 -18.59
N ALA A 285 -31.23 -4.50 -17.61
CA ALA A 285 -32.13 -3.71 -16.81
C ALA A 285 -31.54 -2.31 -16.61
N PRO A 286 -32.31 -1.22 -16.76
CA PRO A 286 -31.79 0.12 -16.52
C PRO A 286 -31.43 0.26 -15.04
N ARG A 287 -30.12 0.32 -14.74
CA ARG A 287 -29.60 0.54 -13.38
C ARG A 287 -30.09 1.88 -12.85
N ALA A 288 -31.17 1.85 -12.08
CA ALA A 288 -31.57 2.97 -11.24
C ALA A 288 -30.39 3.33 -10.32
N THR A 289 -29.98 4.59 -10.33
CA THR A 289 -28.74 5.10 -9.73
C THR A 289 -28.78 5.12 -8.19
N ARG A 290 -28.78 3.93 -7.59
CA ARG A 290 -28.48 3.71 -6.17
C ARG A 290 -26.96 3.51 -6.03
N PRO A 291 -26.33 4.04 -4.97
CA PRO A 291 -24.94 3.71 -4.65
C PRO A 291 -24.76 2.19 -4.56
N ALA A 292 -23.73 1.67 -5.21
CA ALA A 292 -23.43 0.25 -5.16
C ALA A 292 -22.91 -0.11 -3.75
N CYS A 293 -23.41 -1.21 -3.19
CA CYS A 293 -23.19 -1.57 -1.79
C CYS A 293 -22.33 -2.83 -1.70
N TYR A 294 -21.23 -2.75 -0.95
CA TYR A 294 -20.22 -3.79 -0.86
C TYR A 294 -19.95 -4.16 0.59
N LEU A 295 -20.02 -5.45 0.93
CA LEU A 295 -19.75 -5.96 2.27
C LEU A 295 -18.29 -6.41 2.37
N VAL A 296 -17.57 -5.91 3.37
CA VAL A 296 -16.14 -6.16 3.58
C VAL A 296 -15.81 -6.52 5.02
N GLY A 297 -14.88 -7.45 5.20
CA GLY A 297 -14.26 -7.73 6.49
C GLY A 297 -12.98 -6.92 6.70
N LYS A 298 -11.96 -7.58 7.26
CA LYS A 298 -10.60 -7.07 7.39
C LYS A 298 -9.97 -6.80 6.01
N PRO A 299 -9.32 -5.65 5.78
CA PRO A 299 -8.62 -5.41 4.53
C PRO A 299 -7.56 -6.50 4.28
N HIS A 300 -7.48 -6.97 3.03
CA HIS A 300 -6.42 -7.84 2.55
C HIS A 300 -5.08 -7.07 2.53
N PHE A 301 -5.13 -5.77 2.23
CA PHE A 301 -4.01 -4.84 2.27
C PHE A 301 -4.38 -3.55 3.02
N ILE A 302 -3.45 -3.00 3.79
CA ILE A 302 -3.52 -1.65 4.40
C ILE A 302 -2.16 -0.98 4.16
N ALA A 303 -2.16 0.20 3.57
CA ALA A 303 -0.96 1.03 3.45
C ALA A 303 -0.56 1.61 4.82
N ASP A 304 0.71 1.48 5.17
CA ASP A 304 1.24 1.94 6.45
C ASP A 304 1.15 3.47 6.63
N GLY A 305 0.93 3.88 7.88
CA GLY A 305 1.02 5.27 8.30
C GLY A 305 -0.29 6.07 8.26
N MET A 306 -0.18 7.29 8.78
CA MET A 306 -1.32 8.15 9.08
C MET A 306 -1.66 9.11 7.92
N VAL A 307 -0.66 9.70 7.26
CA VAL A 307 -0.81 10.69 6.18
C VAL A 307 -0.50 10.08 4.81
N GLY A 308 -1.25 10.47 3.78
CA GLY A 308 -1.12 10.03 2.39
C GLY A 308 -2.34 9.22 1.94
N ARG A 309 -2.18 8.43 0.85
CA ARG A 309 -3.26 7.63 0.25
C ARG A 309 -4.01 6.77 1.27
N GLY A 310 -3.31 6.22 2.26
CA GLY A 310 -3.92 5.44 3.34
C GLY A 310 -4.73 4.24 2.84
N THR A 311 -4.35 3.71 1.67
CA THR A 311 -5.09 2.74 0.85
C THR A 311 -5.45 1.49 1.62
N ARG A 312 -6.68 1.03 1.46
CA ARG A 312 -7.21 -0.24 1.99
C ARG A 312 -7.76 -1.05 0.82
N GLY A 313 -7.24 -2.26 0.65
CA GLY A 313 -7.68 -3.21 -0.37
C GLY A 313 -8.48 -4.33 0.29
N TYR A 314 -9.70 -4.59 -0.19
CA TYR A 314 -10.63 -5.56 0.38
C TYR A 314 -11.05 -6.60 -0.66
N VAL A 315 -11.18 -7.85 -0.23
CA VAL A 315 -12.09 -8.79 -0.90
C VAL A 315 -13.50 -8.45 -0.41
N ALA A 316 -14.37 -8.09 -1.34
CA ALA A 316 -15.70 -7.58 -1.04
C ALA A 316 -16.79 -8.46 -1.67
N LEU A 317 -17.95 -8.54 -1.03
CA LEU A 317 -19.16 -9.14 -1.60
C LEU A 317 -20.07 -8.03 -2.14
N ASP A 318 -20.38 -8.03 -3.42
CA ASP A 318 -21.32 -7.11 -4.05
C ASP A 318 -22.77 -7.49 -3.67
N CYS A 319 -23.50 -6.58 -3.01
CA CYS A 319 -24.89 -6.80 -2.62
C CYS A 319 -25.87 -6.88 -3.82
N GLN A 320 -25.50 -6.42 -5.02
CA GLN A 320 -26.35 -6.51 -6.21
C GLN A 320 -26.14 -7.80 -7.00
N THR A 321 -24.90 -8.20 -7.26
CA THR A 321 -24.59 -9.39 -8.08
C THR A 321 -24.27 -10.65 -7.28
N SER A 322 -24.05 -10.51 -5.96
CA SER A 322 -23.57 -11.57 -5.07
C SER A 322 -22.26 -12.24 -5.52
N LYS A 323 -21.47 -11.54 -6.34
CA LYS A 323 -20.09 -11.90 -6.69
C LYS A 323 -19.11 -11.39 -5.63
N PHE A 324 -17.97 -12.07 -5.50
CA PHE A 324 -16.80 -11.45 -4.90
C PHE A 324 -16.10 -10.55 -5.92
N VAL A 325 -15.60 -9.40 -5.46
CA VAL A 325 -14.90 -8.37 -6.22
C VAL A 325 -13.78 -7.77 -5.37
N PHE A 326 -12.82 -7.06 -5.96
CA PHE A 326 -11.81 -6.32 -5.20
C PHE A 326 -12.21 -4.85 -5.08
N LEU A 327 -12.27 -4.34 -3.85
CA LEU A 327 -12.58 -2.94 -3.54
C LEU A 327 -11.34 -2.24 -2.97
N LYS A 328 -10.97 -1.12 -3.60
CA LYS A 328 -9.88 -0.23 -3.20
C LYS A 328 -10.48 1.07 -2.65
N ASP A 329 -10.17 1.38 -1.40
CA ASP A 329 -10.60 2.57 -0.65
C ASP A 329 -9.36 3.40 -0.31
N SER A 330 -9.26 4.62 -0.84
CA SER A 330 -8.03 5.41 -0.79
C SER A 330 -8.29 6.92 -0.80
N TRP A 331 -7.25 7.69 -0.48
CA TRP A 331 -7.28 9.15 -0.47
C TRP A 331 -6.36 9.67 -1.58
N ARG A 332 -6.90 9.78 -2.80
CA ARG A 332 -6.13 10.27 -3.96
C ARG A 332 -5.70 11.72 -3.72
N VAL A 333 -4.53 12.11 -4.25
CA VAL A 333 -4.15 13.52 -4.33
C VAL A 333 -5.10 14.21 -5.31
N ASP A 334 -5.58 15.40 -4.96
CA ASP A 334 -6.43 16.19 -5.85
C ASP A 334 -5.59 17.25 -6.57
N HIS A 335 -5.37 17.04 -7.87
CA HIS A 335 -4.53 17.86 -8.72
C HIS A 335 -4.95 17.69 -10.19
N GLU A 336 -4.95 18.76 -10.98
CA GLU A 336 -5.49 18.75 -12.36
C GLU A 336 -4.71 17.80 -13.31
N ASP A 337 -3.40 17.62 -13.06
CA ASP A 337 -2.54 16.70 -13.80
C ASP A 337 -2.68 15.21 -13.42
N ILE A 338 -3.49 14.86 -12.41
CA ILE A 338 -3.66 13.47 -11.93
C ILE A 338 -5.03 12.95 -12.34
N GLU A 339 -5.06 12.04 -13.31
CA GLU A 339 -6.30 11.36 -13.72
C GLU A 339 -6.76 10.33 -12.66
N LYS A 340 -8.08 10.12 -12.53
CA LYS A 340 -8.64 9.09 -11.65
C LYS A 340 -8.29 7.70 -12.19
N GLU A 341 -7.78 6.82 -11.33
CA GLU A 341 -7.37 5.45 -11.70
C GLU A 341 -8.47 4.68 -12.46
N GLY A 342 -9.74 4.83 -12.07
CA GLY A 342 -10.87 4.20 -12.74
C GLY A 342 -11.17 4.77 -14.13
N GLU A 343 -10.81 6.03 -14.41
CA GLU A 343 -10.87 6.58 -15.77
C GLU A 343 -9.76 6.00 -16.65
N VAL A 344 -8.57 5.77 -16.08
CA VAL A 344 -7.48 5.07 -16.77
C VAL A 344 -7.89 3.62 -17.07
N LEU A 345 -8.42 2.88 -16.08
CA LEU A 345 -8.91 1.52 -16.26
C LEU A 345 -10.06 1.44 -17.25
N ARG A 346 -11.03 2.37 -17.23
CA ARG A 346 -12.11 2.45 -18.21
C ARG A 346 -11.56 2.51 -19.63
N ARG A 347 -10.67 3.48 -19.92
CA ARG A 347 -10.04 3.62 -21.25
C ARG A 347 -9.22 2.40 -21.66
N LEU A 348 -8.56 1.72 -20.71
CA LEU A 348 -7.82 0.48 -20.96
C LEU A 348 -8.77 -0.69 -21.30
N ASN A 349 -9.89 -0.83 -20.58
CA ASN A 349 -10.91 -1.84 -20.84
C ASN A 349 -11.64 -1.58 -22.18
N ASP A 350 -12.00 -0.32 -22.48
CA ASP A 350 -12.65 0.10 -23.72
C ASP A 350 -11.80 -0.28 -24.96
N VAL A 351 -10.50 -0.01 -24.93
CA VAL A 351 -9.57 -0.45 -26.01
C VAL A 351 -9.10 -1.90 -25.85
N ASN A 352 -9.77 -2.69 -25.01
CA ASN A 352 -9.60 -4.14 -24.82
C ASN A 352 -8.17 -4.56 -24.45
N VAL A 353 -7.47 -3.78 -23.61
CA VAL A 353 -6.18 -4.19 -23.05
C VAL A 353 -6.40 -5.42 -22.18
N ARG A 354 -5.67 -6.51 -22.48
CA ARG A 354 -5.67 -7.72 -21.65
C ARG A 354 -4.73 -7.55 -20.44
N ASN A 355 -4.93 -8.37 -19.41
CA ASN A 355 -4.04 -8.46 -18.24
C ASN A 355 -3.97 -7.14 -17.41
N VAL A 356 -5.06 -6.37 -17.44
CA VAL A 356 -5.36 -5.27 -16.50
C VAL A 356 -6.72 -5.53 -15.85
N PRO A 357 -6.98 -5.03 -14.63
CA PRO A 357 -8.27 -5.23 -13.96
C PRO A 357 -9.47 -4.75 -14.78
N THR A 358 -10.58 -5.46 -14.64
CA THR A 358 -11.87 -5.14 -15.25
C THR A 358 -12.67 -4.22 -14.33
N LEU A 359 -12.90 -2.97 -14.75
CA LEU A 359 -13.61 -1.96 -13.96
C LEU A 359 -15.09 -2.34 -13.72
N VAL A 360 -15.53 -2.30 -12.45
CA VAL A 360 -16.94 -2.47 -12.07
C VAL A 360 -17.62 -1.13 -11.81
N CYS A 361 -16.98 -0.25 -11.04
CA CYS A 361 -17.39 1.13 -10.75
C CYS A 361 -16.26 1.91 -10.07
N HIS A 362 -16.29 3.25 -10.11
CA HIS A 362 -15.38 4.10 -9.33
C HIS A 362 -15.95 5.50 -9.08
N GLY A 363 -15.44 6.19 -8.06
CA GLY A 363 -15.74 7.60 -7.83
C GLY A 363 -15.18 8.18 -6.54
N ASP A 364 -15.15 9.51 -6.46
CA ASP A 364 -14.91 10.25 -5.23
C ASP A 364 -16.10 10.08 -4.27
N VAL A 365 -15.81 9.86 -2.99
CA VAL A 365 -16.83 9.77 -1.95
C VAL A 365 -17.32 11.20 -1.65
N LEU A 366 -18.51 11.53 -2.17
CA LEU A 366 -19.06 12.89 -2.24
C LEU A 366 -18.88 13.69 -0.94
N GLY A 367 -18.28 14.88 -1.07
CA GLY A 367 -18.04 15.81 0.03
C GLY A 367 -16.80 15.53 0.90
N GLN A 368 -16.15 14.37 0.74
CA GLN A 368 -15.10 13.93 1.65
C GLN A 368 -13.70 14.33 1.18
N ARG A 369 -13.27 15.51 1.63
CA ARG A 369 -11.92 16.05 1.40
C ARG A 369 -11.18 16.38 2.70
N THR A 370 -9.85 16.38 2.65
CA THR A 370 -9.00 16.85 3.76
C THR A 370 -9.14 18.36 3.97
N LYS A 371 -8.79 18.83 5.17
CA LYS A 371 -8.84 20.27 5.54
C LYS A 371 -7.52 20.81 6.08
N THR A 372 -6.53 19.96 6.37
CA THR A 372 -5.25 20.41 6.93
C THR A 372 -4.50 21.35 5.98
N GLN A 373 -4.61 21.17 4.65
CA GLN A 373 -4.02 22.09 3.67
C GLN A 373 -4.68 23.47 3.68
N ASP A 374 -6.01 23.55 3.80
CA ASP A 374 -6.76 24.82 3.81
C ASP A 374 -6.32 25.70 5.00
N VAL A 375 -6.00 25.08 6.14
CA VAL A 375 -5.52 25.78 7.35
C VAL A 375 -4.01 26.05 7.31
N TRP A 376 -3.22 25.16 6.69
CA TRP A 376 -1.80 25.45 6.42
C TRP A 376 -1.66 26.73 5.59
N GLU A 377 -2.48 26.87 4.54
CA GLU A 377 -2.47 28.06 3.66
C GLU A 377 -2.99 29.33 4.35
N SER A 378 -3.91 29.23 5.33
CA SER A 378 -4.36 30.40 6.10
C SER A 378 -3.36 30.87 7.15
N VAL A 379 -2.50 29.97 7.67
CA VAL A 379 -1.47 30.29 8.67
C VAL A 379 -0.15 30.74 8.02
N TYR A 380 0.33 30.01 7.00
CA TYR A 380 1.64 30.25 6.37
C TYR A 380 1.58 31.00 5.03
N GLY A 381 0.38 31.22 4.49
CA GLY A 381 0.16 31.87 3.21
C GLY A 381 0.20 30.92 2.00
N SER A 382 -0.24 31.42 0.84
CA SER A 382 -0.31 30.63 -0.39
C SER A 382 1.04 30.55 -1.10
N VAL A 383 1.74 29.42 -0.97
CA VAL A 383 2.83 29.02 -1.87
C VAL A 383 2.27 28.32 -3.14
N PRO A 384 3.03 28.26 -4.25
CA PRO A 384 2.63 27.49 -5.44
C PRO A 384 2.34 26.01 -5.12
N VAL A 385 1.38 25.40 -5.82
CA VAL A 385 0.82 24.08 -5.46
C VAL A 385 1.88 22.98 -5.36
N GLY A 386 2.85 22.95 -6.29
CA GLY A 386 3.96 21.98 -6.26
C GLY A 386 4.88 22.08 -5.04
N ASN A 387 4.91 23.25 -4.38
CA ASN A 387 5.76 23.53 -3.21
C ASN A 387 5.00 23.39 -1.87
N ARG A 388 3.73 22.96 -1.88
CA ARG A 388 2.93 22.79 -0.65
C ARG A 388 3.33 21.49 0.07
N PRO A 389 3.83 21.52 1.33
CA PRO A 389 4.18 20.31 2.07
C PRO A 389 2.94 19.48 2.46
N VAL A 390 1.79 20.16 2.60
CA VAL A 390 0.47 19.57 2.86
C VAL A 390 -0.34 19.59 1.57
N LYS A 391 -0.58 18.40 0.99
CA LYS A 391 -1.39 18.24 -0.23
C LYS A 391 -2.88 18.15 0.10
N LEU A 392 -3.76 18.52 -0.83
CA LEU A 392 -5.18 18.18 -0.79
C LEU A 392 -5.36 16.70 -1.14
N HIS A 393 -6.18 15.97 -0.39
CA HIS A 393 -6.63 14.64 -0.77
C HIS A 393 -8.17 14.55 -0.78
N MET A 394 -8.69 13.80 -1.76
CA MET A 394 -10.09 13.42 -1.90
C MET A 394 -10.25 11.94 -1.57
N HIS A 395 -11.25 11.58 -0.78
CA HIS A 395 -11.60 10.18 -0.53
C HIS A 395 -12.21 9.57 -1.80
N TYR A 396 -11.74 8.40 -2.20
CA TYR A 396 -12.04 7.79 -3.50
C TYR A 396 -12.17 6.26 -3.35
N ARG A 397 -13.07 5.66 -4.12
CA ARG A 397 -13.27 4.21 -4.19
C ARG A 397 -13.26 3.71 -5.63
N LEU A 398 -12.66 2.54 -5.81
CA LEU A 398 -12.58 1.80 -7.07
C LEU A 398 -12.94 0.34 -6.79
N VAL A 399 -13.74 -0.25 -7.67
CA VAL A 399 -14.10 -1.68 -7.64
C VAL A 399 -13.76 -2.32 -8.97
N VAL A 400 -13.12 -3.50 -8.92
CA VAL A 400 -12.73 -4.30 -10.08
C VAL A 400 -13.16 -5.76 -9.90
N GLU A 401 -13.42 -6.49 -10.99
CA GLU A 401 -13.93 -7.87 -10.90
C GLU A 401 -12.88 -8.82 -10.30
N GLU A 402 -11.61 -8.67 -10.67
CA GLU A 402 -10.56 -9.63 -10.30
C GLU A 402 -10.07 -9.47 -8.85
N VAL A 403 -10.13 -10.56 -8.09
CA VAL A 403 -9.45 -10.72 -6.80
C VAL A 403 -8.23 -11.63 -7.00
N GLY A 404 -7.03 -11.06 -6.98
CA GLY A 404 -5.79 -11.78 -7.24
C GLY A 404 -5.09 -12.33 -5.99
N HIS A 405 -4.19 -13.29 -6.22
CA HIS A 405 -3.06 -13.60 -5.34
C HIS A 405 -1.98 -12.51 -5.48
N PRO A 406 -1.38 -12.02 -4.37
CA PRO A 406 -0.19 -11.17 -4.44
C PRO A 406 0.91 -11.85 -5.24
N LEU A 407 1.73 -11.09 -5.99
CA LEU A 407 2.85 -11.64 -6.77
C LEU A 407 3.69 -12.65 -5.96
N SER A 408 3.99 -12.33 -4.69
CA SER A 408 4.78 -13.15 -3.77
C SER A 408 4.21 -14.55 -3.46
N ASP A 409 3.02 -14.91 -3.94
CA ASP A 409 2.43 -16.24 -3.78
C ASP A 409 2.90 -17.26 -4.84
N PHE A 410 3.50 -16.83 -5.96
CA PHE A 410 3.90 -17.65 -7.12
C PHE A 410 4.58 -19.00 -6.76
N LYS A 411 4.38 -20.12 -7.48
CA LYS A 411 4.95 -21.43 -7.04
C LYS A 411 6.44 -21.65 -7.34
N ASP A 412 6.94 -21.18 -8.48
CA ASP A 412 8.31 -21.44 -8.97
C ASP A 412 8.82 -20.39 -9.98
N GLY A 413 10.07 -20.54 -10.43
CA GLY A 413 10.69 -19.63 -11.38
C GLY A 413 10.00 -19.52 -12.75
N TYR A 414 9.29 -20.56 -13.21
CA TYR A 414 8.49 -20.51 -14.44
C TYR A 414 7.29 -19.59 -14.24
N GLU A 415 6.56 -19.78 -13.14
CA GLU A 415 5.35 -19.01 -12.83
C GLU A 415 5.66 -17.51 -12.65
N LEU A 416 6.75 -17.18 -11.97
CA LEU A 416 7.21 -15.79 -11.85
C LEU A 416 7.42 -15.12 -13.22
N VAL A 417 8.06 -15.81 -14.17
CA VAL A 417 8.33 -15.25 -15.50
C VAL A 417 7.06 -15.23 -16.37
N SER A 418 6.17 -16.21 -16.23
CA SER A 418 4.86 -16.26 -16.92
C SER A 418 3.98 -15.07 -16.51
N ILE A 419 3.83 -14.81 -15.21
CA ILE A 419 3.07 -13.66 -14.67
C ILE A 419 3.67 -12.34 -15.17
N MET A 420 5.00 -12.26 -15.31
CA MET A 420 5.66 -11.06 -15.83
C MET A 420 5.46 -10.88 -17.35
N SER A 421 5.39 -11.95 -18.15
CA SER A 421 5.08 -11.81 -19.59
C SER A 421 3.63 -11.36 -19.83
N ASP A 422 2.68 -11.83 -19.02
CA ASP A 422 1.30 -11.30 -18.98
C ASP A 422 1.27 -9.79 -18.68
N CYS A 423 2.03 -9.34 -17.69
CA CYS A 423 2.09 -7.92 -17.30
C CYS A 423 2.85 -7.04 -18.31
N LEU A 424 3.92 -7.56 -18.94
CA LEU A 424 4.59 -6.93 -20.09
C LEU A 424 3.63 -6.82 -21.28
N THR A 425 2.82 -7.85 -21.51
CA THR A 425 1.77 -7.89 -22.53
C THR A 425 0.65 -6.88 -22.24
N ALA A 426 0.29 -6.65 -20.97
CA ALA A 426 -0.60 -5.56 -20.55
C ALA A 426 0.01 -4.19 -20.89
N HIS A 427 1.23 -3.93 -20.41
CA HIS A 427 1.93 -2.67 -20.60
C HIS A 427 2.18 -2.33 -22.08
N ARG A 428 2.54 -3.33 -22.89
CA ARG A 428 2.66 -3.19 -24.35
C ARG A 428 1.35 -2.73 -24.97
N GLN A 429 0.24 -3.40 -24.67
CA GLN A 429 -1.07 -3.05 -25.25
C GLN A 429 -1.53 -1.64 -24.83
N ALA A 430 -1.28 -1.25 -23.57
CA ALA A 430 -1.54 0.11 -23.09
C ALA A 430 -0.72 1.17 -23.85
N TYR A 431 0.56 0.92 -24.07
CA TYR A 431 1.45 1.84 -24.78
C TYR A 431 1.21 1.89 -26.29
N GLU A 432 0.93 0.75 -26.94
CA GLU A 432 0.59 0.68 -28.37
C GLU A 432 -0.73 1.39 -28.68
N ARG A 433 -1.76 1.21 -27.83
CA ARG A 433 -3.13 1.70 -28.09
C ARG A 433 -3.41 3.10 -27.54
N LEU A 434 -2.86 3.44 -26.36
CA LEU A 434 -3.10 4.71 -25.67
C LEU A 434 -1.86 5.59 -25.49
N ARG A 435 -0.65 5.10 -25.85
CA ARG A 435 0.64 5.76 -25.54
C ARG A 435 0.87 5.98 -24.03
N LEU A 436 0.25 5.14 -23.21
CA LEU A 436 0.28 5.22 -21.76
C LEU A 436 1.51 4.47 -21.18
N LEU A 437 2.30 5.15 -20.35
CA LEU A 437 3.30 4.55 -19.46
C LEU A 437 2.69 4.29 -18.08
N HIS A 438 3.18 3.27 -17.36
CA HIS A 438 2.66 2.92 -16.02
C HIS A 438 3.34 3.73 -14.91
N ARG A 439 4.68 3.85 -14.95
CA ARG A 439 5.51 4.69 -14.06
C ARG A 439 5.54 4.25 -12.57
N ASP A 440 4.96 3.10 -12.23
CA ASP A 440 5.08 2.47 -10.89
C ASP A 440 4.95 0.93 -10.95
N ILE A 441 5.72 0.27 -11.81
CA ILE A 441 5.77 -1.20 -11.85
C ILE A 441 6.48 -1.70 -10.57
N SER A 442 5.75 -2.42 -9.72
CA SER A 442 6.21 -2.85 -8.40
C SER A 442 5.57 -4.18 -7.96
N SER A 443 6.16 -4.84 -6.97
CA SER A 443 5.63 -6.10 -6.39
C SER A 443 4.22 -5.95 -5.79
N GLY A 444 3.84 -4.74 -5.34
CA GLY A 444 2.50 -4.45 -4.83
C GLY A 444 1.45 -4.19 -5.92
N ASN A 445 1.88 -3.89 -7.14
CA ASN A 445 1.02 -3.49 -8.27
C ASN A 445 0.81 -4.62 -9.28
N VAL A 446 1.49 -5.77 -9.10
CA VAL A 446 1.30 -7.00 -9.87
C VAL A 446 0.63 -8.07 -9.01
N PHE A 447 -0.38 -8.73 -9.57
CA PHE A 447 -1.04 -9.90 -8.98
C PHE A 447 -1.30 -10.97 -10.04
N PHE A 448 -1.76 -12.15 -9.63
CA PHE A 448 -2.23 -13.19 -10.56
C PHE A 448 -3.57 -13.80 -10.14
N VAL A 449 -4.28 -14.38 -11.09
CA VAL A 449 -5.61 -15.00 -10.92
C VAL A 449 -5.56 -16.44 -11.40
N GLU A 450 -6.12 -17.38 -10.63
CA GLU A 450 -6.33 -18.75 -11.09
C GLU A 450 -7.42 -18.77 -12.18
N ARG A 451 -7.05 -19.17 -13.40
CA ARG A 451 -7.99 -19.45 -14.50
C ARG A 451 -8.02 -20.94 -14.80
N ILE A 452 -9.14 -21.42 -15.33
CA ILE A 452 -9.28 -22.82 -15.78
C ILE A 452 -9.12 -22.85 -17.30
N GLU A 453 -8.09 -23.55 -17.78
CA GLU A 453 -7.84 -23.79 -19.20
C GLU A 453 -7.82 -25.30 -19.48
N GLY A 454 -8.92 -25.79 -20.07
CA GLY A 454 -9.19 -27.22 -20.15
C GLY A 454 -9.40 -27.81 -18.76
N ASP A 455 -8.63 -28.85 -18.43
CA ASP A 455 -8.61 -29.48 -17.09
C ASP A 455 -7.56 -28.87 -16.15
N ALA A 456 -6.77 -27.88 -16.60
CA ALA A 456 -5.67 -27.29 -15.83
C ALA A 456 -6.08 -25.97 -15.16
N VAL A 457 -5.55 -25.72 -13.97
CA VAL A 457 -5.56 -24.38 -13.34
C VAL A 457 -4.26 -23.67 -13.71
N VAL A 458 -4.36 -22.51 -14.34
CA VAL A 458 -3.22 -21.69 -14.78
C VAL A 458 -3.25 -20.32 -14.08
N PRO A 459 -2.10 -19.84 -13.56
CA PRO A 459 -1.97 -18.50 -13.01
C PRO A 459 -1.81 -17.50 -14.16
N VAL A 460 -2.69 -16.51 -14.23
CA VAL A 460 -2.63 -15.43 -15.25
C VAL A 460 -2.32 -14.10 -14.58
N GLY A 461 -1.27 -13.43 -15.04
CA GLY A 461 -0.76 -12.17 -14.48
C GLY A 461 -1.60 -10.95 -14.82
N TYR A 462 -1.61 -9.98 -13.92
CA TYR A 462 -2.37 -8.74 -14.00
C TYR A 462 -1.58 -7.53 -13.47
N LEU A 463 -1.63 -6.41 -14.19
CA LEU A 463 -0.96 -5.15 -13.83
C LEU A 463 -1.98 -4.08 -13.40
N SER A 464 -1.80 -3.51 -12.21
CA SER A 464 -2.75 -2.63 -11.53
C SER A 464 -2.11 -1.38 -10.90
N ASP A 465 -2.88 -0.56 -10.17
CA ASP A 465 -2.51 0.77 -9.66
C ASP A 465 -1.99 1.76 -10.73
N TRP A 466 -2.80 1.98 -11.76
CA TRP A 466 -2.50 2.89 -12.87
C TRP A 466 -2.62 4.39 -12.50
N GLU A 467 -2.64 4.77 -11.22
CA GLU A 467 -2.83 6.19 -10.82
C GLU A 467 -1.66 7.11 -11.22
N LEU A 468 -0.44 6.57 -11.29
CA LEU A 468 0.78 7.32 -11.67
C LEU A 468 1.05 7.28 -13.18
N SER A 469 0.17 6.64 -13.94
CA SER A 469 0.31 6.49 -15.39
C SER A 469 0.23 7.83 -16.12
N LYS A 470 0.86 7.91 -17.30
CA LYS A 470 0.97 9.16 -18.05
C LYS A 470 1.03 8.92 -19.55
N THR A 471 0.24 9.65 -20.31
CA THR A 471 0.22 9.59 -21.78
C THR A 471 1.45 10.29 -22.35
N VAL A 472 2.22 9.61 -23.19
CA VAL A 472 3.40 10.15 -23.88
C VAL A 472 2.96 10.93 -25.13
N PRO A 473 3.26 12.24 -25.23
CA PRO A 473 2.86 13.06 -26.37
C PRO A 473 3.37 12.55 -27.72
N LYS A 474 2.57 12.79 -28.78
CA LYS A 474 2.96 12.51 -30.16
C LYS A 474 3.97 13.56 -30.61
N GLY A 475 5.19 13.14 -30.94
CA GLY A 475 6.28 14.00 -31.42
C GLY A 475 7.63 13.69 -30.76
N GLY A 476 7.63 13.15 -29.54
CA GLY A 476 8.87 12.82 -28.84
C GLY A 476 9.71 14.03 -28.43
N GLU A 477 9.08 15.21 -28.30
CA GLU A 477 9.78 16.44 -27.91
C GLU A 477 10.36 16.33 -26.50
N ASN A 478 11.53 16.95 -26.29
CA ASN A 478 12.27 16.93 -25.04
C ASN A 478 11.56 17.74 -23.95
N HIS A 479 10.54 17.14 -23.33
CA HIS A 479 9.96 17.61 -22.08
C HIS A 479 10.98 17.45 -20.94
N VAL A 480 11.99 18.32 -20.87
CA VAL A 480 12.79 18.50 -19.65
C VAL A 480 11.81 18.71 -18.49
N ALA A 481 11.91 17.86 -17.46
CA ALA A 481 10.93 17.83 -16.41
C ALA A 481 11.01 19.13 -15.60
N ARG A 482 10.00 20.01 -15.74
CA ARG A 482 9.92 21.33 -15.07
C ARG A 482 9.90 21.25 -13.54
N GLN A 483 9.69 20.05 -13.01
CA GLN A 483 9.81 19.62 -11.62
C GLN A 483 10.39 18.19 -11.65
N PRO A 484 11.00 17.67 -10.57
CA PRO A 484 11.47 16.29 -10.52
C PRO A 484 10.35 15.28 -10.82
N ASP A 485 10.38 14.58 -11.96
CA ASP A 485 9.33 13.64 -12.41
C ASP A 485 9.46 12.25 -11.75
N ARG A 486 10.21 12.18 -10.64
CA ARG A 486 10.51 10.95 -9.88
C ARG A 486 9.32 10.51 -9.02
N THR A 487 8.29 10.03 -9.70
CA THR A 487 7.18 9.28 -9.12
C THR A 487 7.41 7.77 -9.27
N GLY A 488 6.93 6.97 -8.31
CA GLY A 488 7.03 5.51 -8.35
C GLY A 488 7.86 4.92 -7.20
N THR A 489 7.83 3.59 -7.09
CA THR A 489 8.43 2.83 -6.00
C THR A 489 9.94 2.73 -6.17
N TRP A 490 10.70 3.47 -5.33
CA TRP A 490 12.17 3.63 -5.36
C TRP A 490 12.96 2.35 -5.69
N GLN A 491 12.55 1.21 -5.10
CA GLN A 491 13.20 -0.08 -5.26
C GLN A 491 13.19 -0.56 -6.72
N PHE A 492 12.13 -0.29 -7.48
CA PHE A 492 11.95 -0.75 -8.85
C PHE A 492 12.28 0.33 -9.90
N MET A 493 12.31 1.61 -9.54
CA MET A 493 12.70 2.70 -10.45
C MET A 493 14.07 2.47 -11.11
N SER A 494 14.20 2.91 -12.36
CA SER A 494 15.41 2.74 -13.17
C SER A 494 16.66 3.39 -12.55
N ALA A 495 17.83 2.81 -12.81
CA ALA A 495 19.07 3.32 -12.25
C ALA A 495 19.37 4.76 -12.70
N LEU A 496 19.06 5.13 -13.95
CA LEU A 496 19.27 6.47 -14.48
C LEU A 496 18.28 7.52 -13.95
N SER A 497 16.99 7.19 -13.80
CA SER A 497 16.01 8.11 -13.16
C SER A 497 16.31 8.32 -11.67
N LEU A 498 16.91 7.32 -11.01
CA LEU A 498 17.44 7.45 -9.65
C LEU A 498 18.77 8.22 -9.58
N GLN A 499 19.59 8.28 -10.63
CA GLN A 499 20.75 9.19 -10.67
C GLN A 499 20.36 10.64 -10.99
N ASN A 500 19.36 10.85 -11.86
CA ASN A 500 18.92 12.16 -12.32
C ASN A 500 17.41 12.37 -12.06
N PRO A 501 17.01 13.15 -11.03
CA PRO A 501 15.60 13.39 -10.69
C PRO A 501 14.79 14.11 -11.79
N TYR A 502 15.48 14.76 -12.73
CA TYR A 502 14.89 15.56 -13.81
C TYR A 502 14.87 14.81 -15.15
N LYS A 503 15.39 13.57 -15.21
CA LYS A 503 15.17 12.68 -16.37
C LYS A 503 13.66 12.41 -16.48
N PRO A 504 13.03 12.66 -17.64
CA PRO A 504 11.66 12.26 -17.88
C PRO A 504 11.53 10.74 -17.91
N ILE A 505 10.44 10.20 -17.33
CA ILE A 505 10.19 8.77 -17.37
C ILE A 505 9.82 8.35 -18.80
N THR A 506 10.56 7.37 -19.35
CA THR A 506 10.40 6.82 -20.70
C THR A 506 10.00 5.35 -20.64
N LEU A 507 9.62 4.78 -21.79
CA LEU A 507 9.33 3.34 -21.93
C LEU A 507 10.42 2.46 -21.30
N GLN A 508 11.68 2.81 -21.51
CA GLN A 508 12.80 2.02 -21.02
C GLN A 508 12.89 1.99 -19.50
N ASP A 509 12.42 3.00 -18.76
CA ASP A 509 12.41 2.95 -17.30
C ASP A 509 11.35 1.96 -16.77
N ASP A 510 10.17 1.92 -17.40
CA ASP A 510 9.11 0.94 -17.07
C ASP A 510 9.57 -0.49 -17.44
N LEU A 511 10.25 -0.67 -18.58
CA LEU A 511 10.86 -1.96 -18.94
C LEU A 511 11.99 -2.37 -17.98
N GLU A 512 12.80 -1.41 -17.50
CA GLU A 512 13.83 -1.69 -16.48
C GLU A 512 13.20 -2.10 -15.14
N SER A 513 12.04 -1.52 -14.80
CA SER A 513 11.30 -1.83 -13.57
C SER A 513 10.79 -3.28 -13.54
N PHE A 514 10.40 -3.84 -14.69
CA PHE A 514 10.12 -5.29 -14.80
C PHE A 514 11.36 -6.15 -14.51
N VAL A 515 12.54 -5.76 -14.99
CA VAL A 515 13.79 -6.50 -14.69
C VAL A 515 14.16 -6.39 -13.21
N HIS A 516 14.05 -5.21 -12.61
CA HIS A 516 14.25 -5.02 -11.17
C HIS A 516 13.28 -5.87 -10.34
N LEU A 517 12.03 -5.97 -10.75
CA LEU A 517 11.01 -6.78 -10.08
C LEU A 517 11.32 -8.29 -10.15
N VAL A 518 11.68 -8.81 -11.33
CA VAL A 518 12.12 -10.21 -11.49
C VAL A 518 13.34 -10.50 -10.61
N VAL A 519 14.35 -9.62 -10.58
CA VAL A 519 15.55 -9.80 -9.74
C VAL A 519 15.21 -9.77 -8.25
N TYR A 520 14.30 -8.90 -7.83
CA TYR A 520 13.85 -8.78 -6.43
C TYR A 520 13.18 -10.06 -5.93
N GLU A 521 12.16 -10.54 -6.66
CA GLU A 521 11.44 -11.76 -6.31
C GLU A 521 12.35 -12.99 -6.41
N ALA A 522 13.21 -13.08 -7.44
CA ALA A 522 14.16 -14.18 -7.57
C ALA A 522 15.18 -14.24 -6.42
N ILE A 523 15.69 -13.11 -5.93
CA ILE A 523 16.63 -13.10 -4.81
C ILE A 523 15.93 -13.41 -3.48
N ARG A 524 14.70 -12.92 -3.27
CA ARG A 524 13.93 -13.29 -2.06
C ARG A 524 13.52 -14.75 -2.06
N PHE A 525 12.99 -15.26 -3.18
CA PHE A 525 12.25 -16.53 -3.18
C PHE A 525 12.88 -17.67 -4.00
N LEU A 526 13.71 -17.45 -5.02
CA LEU A 526 14.28 -18.54 -5.84
C LEU A 526 15.67 -19.02 -5.37
N PRO A 527 16.12 -20.25 -5.73
CA PRO A 527 17.43 -20.77 -5.33
C PRO A 527 18.56 -20.03 -6.04
N HIS A 528 19.57 -19.57 -5.30
CA HIS A 528 20.72 -18.81 -5.84
C HIS A 528 22.01 -19.05 -5.05
N ASN A 529 23.14 -18.66 -5.60
CA ASN A 529 24.47 -18.77 -4.98
C ASN A 529 24.82 -17.67 -3.95
N ILE A 530 24.03 -16.60 -3.79
CA ILE A 530 24.28 -15.57 -2.75
C ILE A 530 24.20 -16.23 -1.36
N PRO A 531 25.22 -16.10 -0.49
CA PRO A 531 25.18 -16.62 0.87
C PRO A 531 24.02 -16.00 1.67
N ALA A 532 23.30 -16.78 2.48
CA ALA A 532 22.12 -16.29 3.21
C ALA A 532 22.39 -15.05 4.07
N ILE A 533 23.56 -14.97 4.70
CA ILE A 533 24.01 -13.80 5.49
C ILE A 533 24.24 -12.52 4.65
N ASN A 534 24.45 -12.66 3.33
CA ASN A 534 24.62 -11.55 2.40
C ASN A 534 23.29 -11.08 1.77
N VAL A 535 22.19 -11.85 1.81
CA VAL A 535 20.95 -11.52 1.08
C VAL A 535 20.38 -10.17 1.51
N GLY A 536 20.26 -9.90 2.81
CA GLY A 536 19.85 -8.59 3.32
C GLY A 536 20.80 -7.45 2.90
N THR A 537 22.12 -7.70 2.94
CA THR A 537 23.14 -6.75 2.47
C THR A 537 23.00 -6.45 0.97
N PHE A 538 22.71 -7.46 0.15
CA PHE A 538 22.49 -7.28 -1.29
C PHE A 538 21.22 -6.47 -1.55
N ILE A 539 20.09 -6.86 -0.94
CA ILE A 539 18.81 -6.16 -1.08
C ILE A 539 18.96 -4.68 -0.68
N TRP A 540 19.67 -4.40 0.43
CA TRP A 540 20.01 -3.03 0.80
C TRP A 540 20.81 -2.30 -0.27
N ARG A 541 21.95 -2.86 -0.73
CA ARG A 541 22.86 -2.21 -1.69
C ARG A 541 22.23 -1.96 -3.06
N TYR A 542 21.29 -2.79 -3.47
CA TYR A 542 20.68 -2.76 -4.80
C TYR A 542 19.33 -2.02 -4.80
N PHE A 543 18.41 -2.37 -3.90
CA PHE A 543 17.04 -1.87 -3.93
C PHE A 543 16.82 -0.66 -3.01
N ASP A 544 17.31 -0.70 -1.77
CA ASP A 544 16.93 0.30 -0.75
C ASP A 544 17.94 1.45 -0.57
N ALA A 545 19.16 1.32 -1.09
CA ALA A 545 20.23 2.29 -0.86
C ALA A 545 19.93 3.66 -1.51
N ALA A 546 19.68 4.66 -0.67
CA ALA A 546 19.52 6.06 -1.02
C ALA A 546 20.72 6.89 -0.50
N ILE A 547 21.57 7.35 -1.42
CA ILE A 547 22.76 8.14 -1.11
C ILE A 547 22.45 9.63 -1.31
N PRO A 548 22.61 10.51 -0.31
CA PRO A 548 22.39 11.95 -0.51
C PRO A 548 23.46 12.54 -1.45
N TYR A 549 23.03 13.36 -2.40
CA TYR A 549 23.88 14.04 -3.38
C TYR A 549 23.64 15.55 -3.31
N ASN A 550 24.73 16.33 -3.23
CA ASN A 550 24.80 17.78 -3.03
C ASN A 550 23.98 18.39 -1.86
N GLY A 551 23.27 17.57 -1.08
CA GLY A 551 22.39 17.99 0.02
C GLY A 551 20.92 18.19 -0.39
N GLU A 552 20.62 18.17 -1.69
CA GLU A 552 19.29 18.49 -2.23
C GLU A 552 18.42 17.26 -2.47
N TYR A 553 18.99 16.16 -2.97
CA TYR A 553 18.26 14.96 -3.33
C TYR A 553 19.08 13.68 -3.09
N TYR A 554 18.44 12.52 -3.25
CA TYR A 554 19.08 11.21 -3.10
C TYR A 554 19.29 10.53 -4.46
N VAL A 555 20.32 9.69 -4.57
CA VAL A 555 20.56 8.81 -5.72
C VAL A 555 20.62 7.34 -5.32
N CYS A 556 20.43 6.43 -6.29
CA CYS A 556 20.55 4.99 -6.03
C CYS A 556 21.96 4.59 -5.59
N GLY A 557 22.03 3.52 -4.80
CA GLY A 557 23.29 2.89 -4.41
C GLY A 557 24.10 2.41 -5.62
N ASP A 558 25.42 2.46 -5.47
CA ASP A 558 26.39 2.14 -6.54
C ASP A 558 26.15 0.77 -7.20
N LYS A 559 25.53 -0.19 -6.50
CA LYS A 559 25.35 -1.55 -6.99
C LYS A 559 24.18 -1.71 -7.96
N LYS A 560 23.08 -0.95 -7.81
CA LYS A 560 22.06 -0.87 -8.89
C LYS A 560 22.66 -0.17 -10.10
N TRP A 561 23.35 0.95 -9.87
CA TRP A 561 23.99 1.73 -10.92
C TRP A 561 25.01 0.93 -11.74
N SER A 562 25.95 0.24 -11.09
CA SER A 562 26.95 -0.57 -11.79
C SER A 562 26.31 -1.76 -12.52
N THR A 563 25.34 -2.45 -11.90
CA THR A 563 24.71 -3.63 -12.53
C THR A 563 23.98 -3.26 -13.82
N MET A 564 23.23 -2.15 -13.84
CA MET A 564 22.52 -1.73 -15.05
C MET A 564 23.46 -1.11 -16.10
N LYS A 565 24.48 -0.36 -15.67
CA LYS A 565 25.44 0.29 -16.57
C LYS A 565 26.42 -0.69 -17.21
N ASP A 566 26.91 -1.67 -16.44
CA ASP A 566 27.95 -2.59 -16.87
C ASP A 566 27.33 -3.91 -17.40
N GLY A 567 26.10 -4.24 -17.00
CA GLY A 567 25.30 -5.38 -17.51
C GLY A 567 25.40 -6.67 -16.69
N GLU A 568 26.05 -6.63 -15.52
CA GLU A 568 26.49 -7.82 -14.78
C GLU A 568 25.87 -7.91 -13.37
N LEU A 569 24.96 -8.88 -13.20
CA LEU A 569 24.28 -9.16 -11.93
C LEU A 569 25.18 -10.04 -11.02
N GLU A 570 26.06 -9.38 -10.25
CA GLU A 570 27.00 -10.02 -9.32
C GLU A 570 26.74 -9.69 -7.83
N ASP A 571 27.28 -10.48 -6.89
CA ASP A 571 27.54 -10.07 -5.49
C ASP A 571 29.06 -9.91 -5.25
N THR A 572 29.47 -9.54 -4.03
CA THR A 572 30.84 -9.65 -3.50
C THR A 572 31.53 -11.01 -3.73
N SER A 573 30.77 -12.08 -3.99
CA SER A 573 31.27 -13.42 -4.35
C SER A 573 31.35 -13.68 -5.87
N GLY A 574 31.10 -12.67 -6.71
CA GLY A 574 31.00 -12.78 -8.18
C GLY A 574 29.56 -12.96 -8.68
N LYS A 575 29.41 -13.25 -9.99
CA LYS A 575 28.15 -13.47 -10.71
C LYS A 575 27.11 -14.27 -9.93
N ILE A 576 25.88 -13.75 -9.89
CA ILE A 576 24.72 -14.40 -9.30
C ILE A 576 24.17 -15.44 -10.28
N ILE A 577 23.93 -16.65 -9.78
CA ILE A 577 23.45 -17.79 -10.56
C ILE A 577 22.21 -18.36 -9.87
N PHE A 578 21.04 -18.16 -10.50
CA PHE A 578 19.78 -18.78 -10.08
C PHE A 578 19.70 -20.25 -10.53
N GLY A 579 18.88 -21.06 -9.86
CA GLY A 579 18.66 -22.46 -10.22
C GLY A 579 19.90 -23.36 -10.21
N GLY A 580 21.01 -22.91 -9.61
CA GLY A 580 22.24 -23.67 -9.40
C GLY A 580 23.10 -23.98 -10.64
N HIS A 581 22.78 -23.43 -11.82
CA HIS A 581 23.56 -23.62 -13.04
C HIS A 581 23.34 -22.48 -14.05
N GLU A 582 24.39 -22.08 -14.78
CA GLU A 582 24.34 -20.88 -15.65
C GLU A 582 23.29 -20.95 -16.76
N CYS A 583 22.97 -22.15 -17.25
CA CYS A 583 21.97 -22.36 -18.30
C CYS A 583 20.51 -22.37 -17.78
N TYR A 584 20.26 -22.16 -16.49
CA TYR A 584 18.89 -22.05 -15.98
C TYR A 584 18.14 -20.94 -16.74
N PRO A 585 16.91 -21.14 -17.23
CA PRO A 585 16.28 -20.19 -18.16
C PRO A 585 16.23 -18.75 -17.63
N LEU A 586 15.94 -18.54 -16.34
CA LEU A 586 15.99 -17.23 -15.70
C LEU A 586 17.37 -16.53 -15.79
N ASN A 587 18.48 -17.27 -15.70
CA ASN A 587 19.81 -16.70 -15.91
C ASN A 587 19.98 -16.25 -17.36
N VAL A 588 19.50 -17.03 -18.33
CA VAL A 588 19.61 -16.70 -19.76
C VAL A 588 18.81 -15.44 -20.10
N LEU A 589 17.59 -15.30 -19.56
CA LEU A 589 16.78 -14.07 -19.65
C LEU A 589 17.54 -12.87 -19.08
N LEU A 590 17.94 -12.93 -17.80
CA LEU A 590 18.56 -11.80 -17.11
C LEU A 590 19.90 -11.38 -17.73
N ASN A 591 20.74 -12.34 -18.16
CA ASN A 591 22.00 -12.06 -18.88
C ASN A 591 21.79 -11.49 -20.30
N SER A 592 20.58 -11.59 -20.87
CA SER A 592 20.25 -11.00 -22.18
C SER A 592 19.74 -9.57 -22.00
N VAL A 593 18.67 -9.38 -21.21
CA VAL A 593 18.09 -8.04 -21.00
C VAL A 593 19.06 -7.06 -20.34
N SER A 594 19.93 -7.53 -19.42
CA SER A 594 20.93 -6.65 -18.76
C SER A 594 21.98 -6.11 -19.74
N LYS A 595 22.28 -6.84 -20.83
CA LYS A 595 23.16 -6.34 -21.90
C LYS A 595 22.48 -5.25 -22.71
N TRP A 596 21.21 -5.43 -23.04
CA TRP A 596 20.43 -4.41 -23.75
C TRP A 596 20.36 -3.11 -22.94
N PHE A 597 20.15 -3.18 -21.62
CA PHE A 597 20.18 -2.00 -20.75
C PHE A 597 21.57 -1.37 -20.64
N SER A 598 22.64 -2.17 -20.48
CA SER A 598 24.04 -1.69 -20.51
C SER A 598 24.37 -0.98 -21.83
N ALA A 599 23.96 -1.57 -22.96
CA ALA A 599 24.11 -1.00 -24.29
C ALA A 599 23.32 0.30 -24.46
N TYR A 600 22.05 0.33 -24.04
CA TYR A 600 21.20 1.53 -24.03
C TYR A 600 21.80 2.66 -23.18
N TYR A 601 22.33 2.36 -22.00
CA TYR A 601 23.04 3.32 -21.15
C TYR A 601 24.31 3.84 -21.83
N ALA A 602 25.06 2.99 -22.55
CA ALA A 602 26.25 3.39 -23.30
C ALA A 602 25.92 4.28 -24.53
N VAL A 603 24.79 4.03 -25.20
CA VAL A 603 24.28 4.89 -26.29
C VAL A 603 23.80 6.23 -25.73
N LEU A 604 22.97 6.24 -24.68
CA LEU A 604 22.51 7.48 -24.03
C LEU A 604 23.68 8.31 -23.49
N ALA A 605 24.70 7.71 -22.87
CA ALA A 605 25.86 8.43 -22.35
C ALA A 605 26.69 9.11 -23.47
N ARG A 606 26.54 8.68 -24.72
CA ARG A 606 27.16 9.28 -25.91
C ARG A 606 26.27 10.34 -26.56
N GLU A 607 24.97 10.09 -26.65
CA GLU A 607 24.03 10.88 -27.48
C GLU A 607 23.24 11.91 -26.65
N GLN A 608 23.09 11.68 -25.34
CA GLN A 608 22.48 12.58 -24.35
C GLN A 608 23.35 12.64 -23.08
N PRO A 609 24.63 13.08 -23.17
CA PRO A 609 25.58 13.05 -22.05
C PRO A 609 25.11 13.86 -20.83
N ASP A 610 24.23 14.83 -21.02
CA ASP A 610 23.70 15.69 -19.96
C ASP A 610 22.78 14.96 -18.99
N LEU A 611 22.14 13.86 -19.41
CA LEU A 611 21.42 12.98 -18.48
C LEU A 611 22.35 12.35 -17.42
N PHE A 612 23.65 12.25 -17.71
CA PHE A 612 24.68 11.67 -16.85
C PHE A 612 25.55 12.74 -16.14
N ARG A 613 25.46 14.02 -16.54
CA ARG A 613 26.20 15.12 -15.91
C ARG A 613 25.45 15.67 -14.70
N ARG A 614 25.78 15.14 -13.53
CA ARG A 614 25.22 15.57 -12.22
C ARG A 614 25.46 17.06 -11.91
N ASP A 615 26.45 17.67 -12.55
CA ASP A 615 26.89 19.05 -12.31
C ASP A 615 26.10 20.10 -13.14
N LEU A 616 25.21 19.66 -14.06
CA LEU A 616 24.44 20.52 -14.98
C LEU A 616 22.94 20.56 -14.68
N ILE A 617 22.56 20.46 -13.40
CA ILE A 617 21.19 20.71 -12.96
C ILE A 617 21.00 22.23 -12.85
N GLU A 618 20.89 22.88 -14.00
CA GLU A 618 20.48 24.28 -14.08
C GLU A 618 18.97 24.37 -13.78
N VAL A 619 18.62 25.00 -12.66
CA VAL A 619 17.27 25.49 -12.42
C VAL A 619 16.93 26.48 -13.55
N PRO A 620 15.80 26.33 -14.28
CA PRO A 620 15.51 27.13 -15.48
C PRO A 620 15.60 28.65 -15.23
N ALA A 621 16.68 29.26 -15.70
CA ALA A 621 17.13 30.59 -15.27
C ALA A 621 16.48 31.77 -16.01
N GLU A 622 15.18 31.68 -16.34
CA GLU A 622 14.43 32.76 -17.00
C GLU A 622 13.99 33.88 -16.03
N GLN A 623 14.92 34.39 -15.20
CA GLN A 623 14.70 35.56 -14.35
C GLN A 623 15.84 36.59 -14.27
N LEU A 624 17.07 36.28 -14.73
CA LEU A 624 18.20 37.22 -14.67
C LEU A 624 18.99 37.25 -15.97
N ALA A 625 18.71 38.26 -16.80
CA ALA A 625 19.54 38.61 -17.95
C ALA A 625 20.60 39.65 -17.57
N GLY A 626 21.86 39.43 -18.00
CA GLY A 626 22.97 40.37 -17.79
C GLY A 626 24.25 39.92 -18.50
N GLU A 627 24.80 40.80 -19.33
CA GLU A 627 26.12 40.71 -19.97
C GLU A 627 27.22 40.98 -18.92
N ASP A 628 28.52 40.65 -19.03
CA ASP A 628 29.41 40.13 -20.09
C ASP A 628 30.45 39.16 -19.38
N SER A 629 31.56 38.59 -19.88
CA SER A 629 32.43 38.88 -21.04
C SER A 629 33.24 37.65 -21.52
N SER A 630 34.52 37.82 -21.89
CA SER A 630 35.34 36.84 -22.63
C SER A 630 36.75 36.64 -22.07
N ASP A 631 37.35 35.46 -22.27
CA ASP A 631 38.80 35.31 -22.47
C ASP A 631 39.16 34.04 -23.28
N GLN A 632 40.40 33.94 -23.79
CA GLN A 632 40.84 32.93 -24.79
C GLN A 632 41.86 31.87 -24.28
N PRO A 633 41.90 30.67 -24.89
CA PRO A 633 42.78 29.57 -24.45
C PRO A 633 44.22 29.63 -24.98
N VAL A 634 45.20 29.43 -24.09
CA VAL A 634 46.64 29.46 -24.40
C VAL A 634 47.17 28.15 -25.02
N LYS A 635 47.81 28.26 -26.19
CA LYS A 635 48.39 27.13 -26.95
C LYS A 635 49.73 26.65 -26.35
N ARG A 636 49.85 25.36 -26.00
CA ARG A 636 51.15 24.72 -25.63
C ARG A 636 51.70 23.83 -26.75
N ARG A 637 52.87 24.20 -27.30
CA ARG A 637 53.65 23.40 -28.27
C ARG A 637 54.21 22.12 -27.61
N LYS A 638 54.10 20.96 -28.28
CA LYS A 638 54.91 19.76 -28.01
C LYS A 638 56.06 19.65 -29.02
N LYS A 639 57.26 19.25 -28.57
CA LYS A 639 58.45 19.04 -29.42
C LYS A 639 58.39 17.67 -30.14
N ARG A 640 59.04 17.55 -31.30
CA ARG A 640 59.22 16.28 -32.02
C ARG A 640 60.44 15.49 -31.48
N ALA A 641 60.39 14.17 -31.64
CA ALA A 641 61.52 13.24 -31.55
C ALA A 641 61.63 12.46 -32.89
N PRO A 642 62.78 11.84 -33.22
CA PRO A 642 63.07 11.37 -34.58
C PRO A 642 62.46 10.00 -34.95
N ASN A 643 62.44 9.71 -36.26
CA ASN A 643 61.90 8.48 -36.85
C ASN A 643 62.73 7.22 -36.53
N VAL A 644 62.04 6.10 -36.30
CA VAL A 644 62.56 4.73 -36.45
C VAL A 644 61.46 3.86 -37.10
N GLY A 645 61.83 2.94 -38.00
CA GLY A 645 61.04 1.76 -38.39
C GLY A 645 59.55 1.96 -38.74
N ARG A 646 59.23 2.37 -39.97
CA ARG A 646 57.84 2.53 -40.42
C ARG A 646 57.14 1.19 -40.72
N ILE A 647 56.64 0.52 -39.68
CA ILE A 647 55.62 -0.53 -39.82
C ILE A 647 54.36 0.11 -40.41
N ASP A 648 53.68 -0.58 -41.34
CA ASP A 648 52.42 -0.12 -41.92
C ASP A 648 51.24 -0.29 -40.93
N PHE A 649 51.19 0.61 -39.95
CA PHE A 649 50.10 0.68 -38.99
C PHE A 649 48.75 1.02 -39.63
N SER A 650 48.66 1.46 -40.90
CA SER A 650 47.36 1.81 -41.51
C SER A 650 46.39 0.62 -41.53
N LYS A 651 46.90 -0.59 -41.72
CA LYS A 651 46.13 -1.85 -41.73
C LYS A 651 45.74 -2.31 -40.32
N LEU A 652 46.55 -2.02 -39.31
CA LEU A 652 46.23 -2.31 -37.90
C LEU A 652 45.28 -1.27 -37.30
N VAL A 653 45.44 0.00 -37.66
CA VAL A 653 44.54 1.11 -37.30
C VAL A 653 43.18 0.89 -37.96
N SER A 654 43.11 0.71 -39.29
CA SER A 654 41.83 0.41 -39.96
C SER A 654 41.18 -0.89 -39.49
N ARG A 655 41.94 -1.94 -39.13
CA ARG A 655 41.35 -3.14 -38.51
C ARG A 655 40.87 -2.88 -37.08
N ARG A 656 41.59 -2.10 -36.27
CA ARG A 656 41.18 -1.74 -34.91
C ARG A 656 40.00 -0.79 -34.90
N ASP A 657 39.93 0.13 -35.85
CA ASP A 657 38.83 1.08 -35.97
C ASP A 657 37.59 0.41 -36.57
N ARG A 658 37.73 -0.51 -37.54
CA ARG A 658 36.63 -1.43 -37.92
C ARG A 658 36.16 -2.31 -36.76
N LEU A 659 37.07 -2.80 -35.91
CA LEU A 659 36.68 -3.57 -34.72
C LEU A 659 35.96 -2.71 -33.68
N LYS A 660 36.35 -1.45 -33.47
CA LYS A 660 35.58 -0.49 -32.65
C LYS A 660 34.23 -0.17 -33.30
N GLU A 661 34.18 -0.01 -34.61
CA GLU A 661 32.98 0.34 -35.38
C GLU A 661 31.97 -0.80 -35.34
N VAL A 662 32.41 -2.05 -35.50
CA VAL A 662 31.60 -3.26 -35.24
C VAL A 662 31.18 -3.34 -33.77
N GLN A 663 32.06 -3.07 -32.80
CA GLN A 663 31.69 -3.09 -31.38
C GLN A 663 30.67 -1.99 -31.02
N ILE A 664 30.78 -0.80 -31.62
CA ILE A 664 29.83 0.31 -31.47
C ILE A 664 28.51 -0.02 -32.17
N GLN A 665 28.54 -0.71 -33.31
CA GLN A 665 27.34 -1.15 -34.00
C GLN A 665 26.61 -2.22 -33.19
N LEU A 666 27.31 -3.25 -32.69
CA LEU A 666 26.72 -4.25 -31.78
C LEU A 666 26.09 -3.60 -30.53
N VAL A 667 26.75 -2.61 -29.93
CA VAL A 667 26.19 -1.83 -28.81
C VAL A 667 25.00 -0.95 -29.22
N LYS A 668 24.88 -0.57 -30.49
CA LYS A 668 23.67 0.08 -31.01
C LYS A 668 22.56 -0.93 -31.30
N ASP A 669 22.89 -2.10 -31.83
CA ASP A 669 21.96 -3.18 -32.13
C ASP A 669 21.36 -3.74 -30.82
N ASP A 670 22.18 -4.02 -29.80
CA ASP A 670 21.73 -4.42 -28.45
C ASP A 670 20.86 -3.35 -27.76
N ALA A 671 21.09 -2.05 -28.03
CA ALA A 671 20.28 -0.96 -27.48
C ALA A 671 18.95 -0.75 -28.23
N GLU A 672 18.93 -1.05 -29.53
CA GLU A 672 17.78 -0.92 -30.44
C GLU A 672 16.69 -1.95 -30.10
N GLU A 673 17.02 -3.05 -29.41
CA GLU A 673 16.05 -4.00 -28.84
C GLU A 673 15.15 -3.38 -27.73
N LEU A 674 15.56 -2.25 -27.13
CA LEU A 674 14.79 -1.54 -26.10
C LEU A 674 14.01 -0.32 -26.62
N LYS A 675 13.91 -0.11 -27.95
CA LYS A 675 13.12 1.01 -28.51
C LYS A 675 11.61 0.86 -28.30
N ASP A 676 11.14 -0.38 -28.19
CA ASP A 676 9.75 -0.80 -28.06
C ASP A 676 9.65 -2.08 -27.20
N HIS A 677 8.45 -2.64 -27.06
CA HIS A 677 8.21 -3.83 -26.23
C HIS A 677 8.53 -5.17 -26.91
N TYR A 678 8.80 -5.22 -28.22
CA TYR A 678 8.72 -6.48 -28.98
C TYR A 678 9.83 -7.46 -28.58
N ALA A 679 11.08 -7.00 -28.47
CA ALA A 679 12.20 -7.87 -28.11
C ALA A 679 12.09 -8.40 -26.68
N ILE A 680 11.70 -7.55 -25.72
CA ILE A 680 11.57 -7.96 -24.32
C ILE A 680 10.35 -8.86 -24.07
N CYS A 681 9.18 -8.62 -24.71
CA CYS A 681 8.08 -9.59 -24.67
C CYS A 681 8.52 -10.93 -25.28
N SER A 682 9.14 -10.90 -26.48
CA SER A 682 9.64 -12.10 -27.15
C SER A 682 10.66 -12.87 -26.32
N ALA A 683 11.50 -12.18 -25.53
CA ALA A 683 12.45 -12.82 -24.62
C ALA A 683 11.77 -13.48 -23.41
N PHE A 684 10.76 -12.85 -22.81
CA PHE A 684 9.97 -13.42 -21.71
C PHE A 684 9.08 -14.59 -22.19
N ASP A 685 8.53 -14.53 -23.40
CA ASP A 685 7.77 -15.64 -23.99
C ASP A 685 8.70 -16.81 -24.37
N SER A 686 9.78 -16.55 -25.11
CA SER A 686 10.68 -17.60 -25.63
C SER A 686 11.47 -18.32 -24.53
N ILE A 687 11.67 -17.70 -23.36
CA ILE A 687 12.44 -18.33 -22.28
C ILE A 687 11.62 -19.35 -21.49
N LEU A 688 10.28 -19.23 -21.47
CA LEU A 688 9.39 -20.22 -20.85
C LEU A 688 9.55 -21.58 -21.54
N GLU A 689 9.69 -21.59 -22.87
CA GLU A 689 9.92 -22.77 -23.71
C GLU A 689 11.33 -23.39 -23.60
N LEU A 690 12.34 -22.66 -23.08
CA LEU A 690 13.74 -23.09 -23.19
C LEU A 690 14.07 -24.37 -22.39
N GLY A 691 13.59 -24.42 -21.14
CA GLY A 691 13.68 -25.58 -20.24
C GLY A 691 15.09 -26.07 -19.84
N PRO A 692 15.17 -27.05 -18.93
CA PRO A 692 14.13 -27.43 -17.99
C PRO A 692 13.99 -26.39 -16.88
N TRP A 693 12.75 -26.03 -16.55
CA TRP A 693 12.44 -25.31 -15.32
C TRP A 693 12.43 -26.29 -14.13
N ARG A 694 12.57 -25.75 -12.91
CA ARG A 694 12.47 -26.55 -11.68
C ARG A 694 11.08 -26.36 -11.10
N GLU A 695 10.26 -27.41 -11.12
CA GLU A 695 8.93 -27.39 -10.50
C GLU A 695 9.02 -27.08 -9.00
N ASN A 696 8.18 -26.14 -8.53
CA ASN A 696 8.06 -25.77 -7.11
C ASN A 696 9.40 -25.38 -6.44
N ASP A 697 10.32 -24.72 -7.16
CA ASP A 697 11.67 -24.41 -6.65
C ASP A 697 11.74 -23.22 -5.68
N LYS A 698 10.59 -22.60 -5.39
CA LYS A 698 10.46 -21.50 -4.43
C LYS A 698 10.85 -21.92 -3.01
N CYS A 699 11.80 -21.18 -2.47
CA CYS A 699 12.20 -21.18 -1.08
C CYS A 699 11.27 -20.25 -0.25
N PRO A 700 11.26 -20.41 1.09
CA PRO A 700 10.83 -19.34 1.99
C PRO A 700 11.61 -18.04 1.73
N ASP A 701 11.04 -16.90 2.13
CA ASP A 701 11.68 -15.58 1.97
C ASP A 701 13.09 -15.57 2.60
N LYS A 702 14.10 -15.27 1.77
CA LYS A 702 15.50 -15.18 2.19
C LYS A 702 15.89 -13.80 2.70
N LEU A 703 14.99 -12.81 2.63
CA LEU A 703 15.17 -11.55 3.36
C LEU A 703 15.07 -11.83 4.87
N PRO A 704 16.06 -11.45 5.70
CA PRO A 704 16.02 -11.75 7.13
C PRO A 704 14.79 -11.18 7.82
N ALA A 705 14.15 -11.94 8.72
CA ALA A 705 12.98 -11.48 9.46
C ALA A 705 13.26 -10.31 10.43
N ASP A 706 14.53 -10.03 10.72
CA ASP A 706 14.97 -8.82 11.43
C ASP A 706 15.61 -7.77 10.50
N TYR A 707 15.43 -7.88 9.17
CA TYR A 707 15.95 -6.93 8.20
C TYR A 707 15.53 -5.50 8.55
N ASP A 708 16.52 -4.62 8.63
CA ASP A 708 16.37 -3.25 9.11
C ASP A 708 17.29 -2.38 8.26
N LEU A 709 16.65 -1.57 7.41
CA LEU A 709 17.25 -0.58 6.52
C LEU A 709 18.29 0.30 7.24
N HIS A 710 18.07 0.61 8.52
CA HIS A 710 18.97 1.39 9.34
C HIS A 710 20.15 0.57 9.87
N LYS A 711 19.95 -0.70 10.28
CA LYS A 711 21.06 -1.61 10.64
C LYS A 711 22.03 -1.78 9.48
N GLU A 712 21.55 -2.08 8.28
CA GLU A 712 22.42 -2.30 7.11
C GLU A 712 23.21 -1.02 6.75
N THR A 713 22.53 0.13 6.75
CA THR A 713 23.17 1.45 6.60
C THR A 713 24.28 1.68 7.64
N GLN A 714 24.10 1.25 8.89
CA GLN A 714 25.14 1.34 9.92
C GLN A 714 26.30 0.34 9.70
N LYS A 715 26.03 -0.91 9.29
CA LYS A 715 27.07 -1.93 9.04
C LYS A 715 28.08 -1.45 7.99
N VAL A 716 27.60 -0.92 6.87
CA VAL A 716 28.46 -0.42 5.77
C VAL A 716 29.29 0.78 6.24
N ARG A 717 28.69 1.73 6.97
CA ARG A 717 29.41 2.88 7.57
C ARG A 717 30.46 2.47 8.60
N ALA A 718 30.32 1.32 9.26
CA ALA A 718 31.35 0.77 10.15
C ALA A 718 32.53 0.15 9.36
N GLY A 719 32.27 -0.46 8.19
CA GLY A 719 33.29 -1.04 7.32
C GLY A 719 34.25 0.00 6.72
N SER A 720 33.73 1.13 6.22
CA SER A 720 34.54 2.18 5.57
C SER A 720 35.51 2.92 6.51
N LYS A 721 35.37 2.82 7.83
CA LYS A 721 36.16 3.58 8.82
C LYS A 721 37.63 3.13 9.00
N ARG A 722 38.23 2.44 8.03
CA ARG A 722 39.62 1.96 8.09
C ARG A 722 40.63 2.71 7.21
N THR A 723 40.21 3.75 6.49
CA THR A 723 41.11 4.58 5.67
C THR A 723 40.66 6.05 5.59
N ALA A 724 41.65 6.96 5.61
CA ALA A 724 41.58 8.43 5.48
C ALA A 724 41.09 9.22 6.71
N ASP A 725 41.82 10.32 6.99
CA ASP A 725 41.65 11.20 8.15
C ASP A 725 41.03 12.57 7.79
N GLY A 726 40.12 13.03 8.65
CA GLY A 726 39.68 14.42 8.80
C GLY A 726 38.65 14.98 7.80
N PRO A 727 38.06 16.17 8.09
CA PRO A 727 37.81 16.78 9.39
C PRO A 727 36.36 16.51 9.88
N GLU A 728 36.03 16.87 11.12
CA GLU A 728 34.68 16.64 11.68
C GLU A 728 33.60 17.60 11.14
N LEU A 729 32.44 17.05 10.79
CA LEU A 729 31.17 17.75 10.63
C LEU A 729 30.07 17.06 11.47
N LEU A 730 29.03 17.81 11.84
CA LEU A 730 28.20 17.50 13.00
C LEU A 730 27.45 16.15 12.92
N GLN A 731 27.47 15.43 14.05
CA GLN A 731 26.94 14.07 14.18
C GLN A 731 25.47 14.08 14.65
N SER A 732 24.53 13.78 13.77
CA SER A 732 23.15 13.46 14.16
C SER A 732 23.11 12.12 14.91
N LYS A 733 22.89 12.17 16.24
CA LYS A 733 22.97 11.01 17.14
C LYS A 733 21.60 10.58 17.67
N LYS A 734 21.11 9.43 17.18
CA LYS A 734 20.27 8.40 17.83
C LYS A 734 20.02 7.25 16.83
N TRP A 735 19.72 6.01 17.19
CA TRP A 735 19.41 5.40 18.50
C TRP A 735 20.01 3.98 18.55
N LYS A 736 20.34 3.44 19.73
CA LYS A 736 20.41 2.00 20.00
C LYS A 736 19.57 1.66 21.23
N PRO A 737 18.69 0.65 21.20
CA PRO A 737 18.04 0.15 22.40
C PRO A 737 19.02 -0.70 23.23
N SER A 738 19.37 -0.25 24.44
CA SER A 738 20.18 -1.01 25.40
C SER A 738 19.32 -1.49 26.56
N ALA A 739 19.09 -2.80 26.66
CA ALA A 739 18.45 -3.40 27.83
C ALA A 739 19.46 -3.50 28.99
N SER A 740 19.17 -2.84 30.12
CA SER A 740 19.91 -3.02 31.36
C SER A 740 19.04 -2.71 32.57
N GLY A 741 18.49 -3.75 33.21
CA GLY A 741 17.79 -3.61 34.49
C GLY A 741 18.78 -3.33 35.62
N GLY A 742 18.61 -2.21 36.33
CA GLY A 742 19.39 -1.88 37.51
C GLY A 742 19.02 -2.78 38.69
N LYS A 743 20.00 -3.52 39.23
CA LYS A 743 19.82 -4.31 40.45
C LYS A 743 19.79 -3.40 41.68
N SER A 744 18.96 -3.74 42.67
CA SER A 744 19.18 -3.35 44.07
C SER A 744 19.56 -4.59 44.90
N ALA A 745 20.16 -4.39 46.07
CA ALA A 745 21.03 -5.37 46.70
C ALA A 745 20.35 -6.29 47.74
N MET A 746 20.89 -7.50 47.87
CA MET A 746 20.99 -8.23 49.14
C MET A 746 22.34 -8.98 49.22
N ILE A 747 22.75 -9.32 50.45
CA ILE A 747 24.11 -9.74 50.82
C ILE A 747 24.16 -11.29 50.95
N PRO A 748 25.26 -11.98 50.57
CA PRO A 748 25.29 -13.44 50.47
C PRO A 748 25.70 -14.17 51.76
N LEU A 749 25.32 -15.45 51.87
CA LEU A 749 25.95 -16.44 52.75
C LEU A 749 26.04 -17.84 52.11
N THR A 750 27.28 -18.33 52.00
CA THR A 750 27.78 -19.72 52.16
C THR A 750 27.10 -20.91 51.46
N ASP A 751 27.80 -21.45 50.46
CA ASP A 751 28.15 -22.87 50.20
C ASP A 751 27.28 -24.03 50.75
N TYR A 752 26.80 -24.91 49.84
CA TYR A 752 27.26 -26.32 49.80
C TYR A 752 27.08 -26.97 48.39
N ARG A 753 27.49 -28.25 48.24
CA ARG A 753 27.73 -28.97 46.96
C ARG A 753 26.59 -29.92 46.48
N PRO A 754 26.62 -30.37 45.21
CA PRO A 754 25.46 -30.98 44.52
C PRO A 754 25.52 -32.51 44.29
N GLY A 755 24.39 -33.07 43.84
CA GLY A 755 24.21 -34.39 43.25
C GLY A 755 22.73 -34.85 43.36
N SER A 756 22.19 -35.74 42.52
CA SER A 756 22.58 -36.19 41.17
C SER A 756 21.36 -36.83 40.46
N ASP A 757 21.43 -37.00 39.14
CA ASP A 757 20.67 -37.94 38.27
C ASP A 757 19.12 -37.95 38.28
N LEU A 758 18.52 -37.77 37.09
CA LEU A 758 17.78 -38.81 36.32
C LEU A 758 17.31 -38.24 34.95
N PRO A 759 16.96 -39.08 33.93
CA PRO A 759 17.00 -38.70 32.51
C PRO A 759 15.65 -38.35 31.84
N ALA A 760 15.73 -38.11 30.52
CA ALA A 760 14.66 -37.70 29.61
C ALA A 760 13.63 -38.82 29.25
N PRO A 761 12.49 -38.50 28.58
CA PRO A 761 11.28 -39.32 28.60
C PRO A 761 11.08 -40.27 27.40
N ILE A 762 10.12 -41.19 27.53
CA ILE A 762 9.58 -42.03 26.45
C ILE A 762 8.03 -41.90 26.40
N ARG A 763 7.42 -42.34 25.30
CA ARG A 763 6.10 -42.00 24.75
C ARG A 763 5.09 -43.16 24.87
N GLU A 764 3.81 -42.88 24.56
CA GLU A 764 2.78 -43.84 24.09
C GLU A 764 2.25 -44.85 25.17
N GLU A 765 1.02 -45.42 25.13
CA GLU A 765 -0.11 -45.33 24.18
C GLU A 765 -1.49 -45.71 24.82
N ARG A 766 -2.61 -45.38 24.11
CA ARG A 766 -4.00 -45.95 24.08
C ARG A 766 -4.84 -46.30 25.35
N HIS A 767 -6.16 -46.04 25.24
CA HIS A 767 -7.26 -46.55 26.10
C HIS A 767 -7.50 -48.08 25.98
N PRO A 768 -8.14 -48.76 26.96
CA PRO A 768 -9.58 -49.08 26.80
C PRO A 768 -10.46 -49.24 28.08
N LEU A 769 -11.77 -48.95 27.92
CA LEU A 769 -13.00 -49.64 28.43
C LEU A 769 -13.30 -49.93 29.94
N PHE A 770 -14.62 -49.88 30.22
CA PHE A 770 -15.41 -50.33 31.40
C PHE A 770 -15.56 -51.90 31.47
N PRO A 771 -16.26 -52.59 32.44
CA PRO A 771 -17.33 -52.10 33.37
C PRO A 771 -17.51 -52.74 34.79
N SER A 772 -18.38 -52.11 35.61
CA SER A 772 -19.32 -52.74 36.61
C SER A 772 -18.75 -53.38 37.92
N LEU A 773 -19.47 -53.58 39.04
CA LEU A 773 -20.85 -53.20 39.48
C LEU A 773 -21.02 -53.30 41.03
N SER A 774 -21.96 -52.50 41.59
CA SER A 774 -22.72 -52.75 42.86
C SER A 774 -22.01 -52.54 44.22
N ARG A 775 -22.67 -52.31 45.38
CA ARG A 775 -24.10 -52.41 45.82
C ARG A 775 -24.54 -51.30 46.82
N GLN A 776 -25.81 -50.86 46.69
CA GLN A 776 -26.87 -50.63 47.73
C GLN A 776 -26.58 -49.70 48.95
N THR A 777 -27.49 -48.88 49.51
CA THR A 777 -28.95 -48.58 49.36
C THR A 777 -29.25 -47.21 50.04
N GLN A 778 -30.43 -46.60 50.31
CA GLN A 778 -31.92 -46.75 50.23
C GLN A 778 -32.49 -45.29 50.42
N VAL A 779 -33.74 -44.84 50.21
CA VAL A 779 -34.99 -45.23 49.48
C VAL A 779 -35.90 -43.95 49.35
N LEU A 780 -37.20 -44.06 49.06
CA LEU A 780 -38.23 -42.99 48.87
C LEU A 780 -38.03 -42.12 47.60
N GLU A 781 -38.71 -42.30 46.44
CA GLU A 781 -40.03 -42.84 46.03
C GLU A 781 -41.25 -41.89 46.24
N LYS A 782 -42.21 -41.70 45.29
CA LYS A 782 -42.39 -42.18 43.88
C LYS A 782 -43.54 -41.45 43.13
N ARG A 783 -43.34 -41.14 41.81
CA ARG A 783 -44.18 -41.43 40.58
C ARG A 783 -45.70 -41.05 40.53
N PRO A 784 -46.46 -41.25 39.39
CA PRO A 784 -46.21 -41.77 38.00
C PRO A 784 -46.23 -40.69 36.88
N ALA A 785 -45.76 -40.84 35.61
CA ALA A 785 -45.92 -41.82 34.48
C ALA A 785 -47.15 -41.51 33.55
N SER A 786 -47.20 -41.68 32.20
CA SER A 786 -46.22 -42.07 31.13
C SER A 786 -46.83 -42.03 29.68
N LEU A 787 -46.02 -42.28 28.62
CA LEU A 787 -46.32 -42.83 27.25
C LEU A 787 -46.65 -41.93 26.00
N SER A 788 -45.65 -41.84 25.10
CA SER A 788 -45.61 -42.17 23.63
C SER A 788 -46.64 -41.75 22.54
N LEU A 789 -46.08 -41.15 21.46
CA LEU A 789 -46.26 -41.40 20.00
C LEU A 789 -47.46 -40.86 19.17
N SER A 790 -47.21 -40.80 17.84
CA SER A 790 -48.05 -40.58 16.64
C SER A 790 -48.52 -39.17 16.23
N ASP A 791 -48.11 -38.80 15.01
CA ASP A 791 -48.82 -38.25 13.82
C ASP A 791 -49.79 -37.05 13.84
N GLU A 792 -49.62 -36.25 12.77
CA GLU A 792 -50.50 -35.30 12.06
C GLU A 792 -51.37 -34.25 12.81
N GLY A 793 -51.54 -33.10 12.15
CA GLY A 793 -52.35 -31.99 12.64
C GLY A 793 -52.02 -30.64 11.99
N GLU A 794 -52.48 -30.43 10.76
CA GLU A 794 -52.34 -29.15 10.06
C GLU A 794 -52.96 -27.99 10.86
N ARG A 795 -52.37 -26.79 10.75
CA ARG A 795 -53.05 -25.55 11.16
C ARG A 795 -53.08 -24.56 9.99
N ILE A 796 -54.26 -24.48 9.37
CA ILE A 796 -54.56 -23.62 8.22
C ILE A 796 -54.38 -22.14 8.63
N LEU A 797 -53.50 -21.43 7.91
CA LEU A 797 -53.33 -19.98 8.03
C LEU A 797 -54.47 -19.23 7.32
N SER A 798 -54.70 -17.97 7.69
CA SER A 798 -55.84 -17.20 7.21
C SER A 798 -55.66 -16.70 5.76
N PRO A 799 -56.75 -16.39 5.04
CA PRO A 799 -56.68 -15.85 3.67
C PRO A 799 -55.93 -14.51 3.54
N ALA A 800 -55.64 -13.81 4.64
CA ALA A 800 -54.82 -12.59 4.63
C ALA A 800 -53.30 -12.87 4.55
N GLU A 801 -52.86 -14.07 4.95
CA GLU A 801 -51.44 -14.43 5.07
C GLU A 801 -50.85 -15.03 3.78
N GLN A 802 -51.70 -15.34 2.78
CA GLN A 802 -51.29 -15.94 1.51
C GLN A 802 -51.03 -14.91 0.38
N ALA A 803 -51.19 -13.60 0.64
CA ALA A 803 -51.28 -12.57 -0.40
C ALA A 803 -49.97 -11.80 -0.71
N GLN A 804 -48.81 -12.19 -0.16
CA GLN A 804 -47.53 -11.48 -0.38
C GLN A 804 -46.34 -12.35 -0.83
N PHE A 805 -46.53 -13.65 -1.10
CA PHE A 805 -45.45 -14.56 -1.53
C PHE A 805 -45.69 -15.18 -2.92
N ALA A 806 -45.46 -14.41 -4.00
CA ALA A 806 -45.36 -14.97 -5.35
C ALA A 806 -44.71 -14.01 -6.39
N SER A 807 -43.41 -14.18 -6.70
CA SER A 807 -42.83 -13.93 -8.06
C SER A 807 -41.30 -14.14 -8.21
N LEU A 808 -40.79 -15.37 -8.06
CA LEU A 808 -39.59 -15.81 -8.81
C LEU A 808 -39.74 -17.30 -9.18
N PRO A 809 -39.52 -17.71 -10.45
CA PRO A 809 -39.64 -19.11 -10.87
C PRO A 809 -38.34 -19.90 -10.65
N PRO A 810 -38.41 -21.21 -10.36
CA PRO A 810 -37.23 -22.08 -10.23
C PRO A 810 -36.70 -22.53 -11.59
N LEU A 811 -35.38 -22.75 -11.66
CA LEU A 811 -34.72 -23.43 -12.78
C LEU A 811 -34.78 -24.96 -12.60
N THR A 812 -35.25 -25.69 -13.60
CA THR A 812 -35.00 -27.13 -13.77
C THR A 812 -34.68 -27.45 -15.24
N PRO A 813 -33.81 -28.46 -15.51
CA PRO A 813 -33.31 -28.72 -16.85
C PRO A 813 -34.13 -29.78 -17.60
N THR A 814 -34.20 -29.66 -18.92
CA THR A 814 -34.53 -30.75 -19.85
C THR A 814 -33.63 -30.70 -21.08
N ALA A 815 -33.43 -31.85 -21.72
CA ALA A 815 -32.52 -32.04 -22.84
C ALA A 815 -33.21 -32.76 -24.01
N THR A 816 -32.55 -32.71 -25.18
CA THR A 816 -32.80 -33.50 -26.40
C THR A 816 -34.18 -33.34 -27.09
N GLY A 817 -34.13 -32.96 -28.36
CA GLY A 817 -35.27 -33.00 -29.29
C GLY A 817 -34.85 -32.49 -30.66
N ALA A 818 -34.80 -33.37 -31.67
CA ALA A 818 -34.36 -33.04 -33.02
C ALA A 818 -35.39 -33.47 -34.07
N GLN A 819 -35.72 -32.60 -35.03
CA GLN A 819 -36.25 -32.98 -36.35
C GLN A 819 -36.24 -31.81 -37.37
N THR A 820 -35.28 -31.87 -38.28
CA THR A 820 -35.35 -31.75 -39.76
C THR A 820 -36.54 -31.05 -40.50
N LEU A 821 -36.17 -30.39 -41.62
CA LEU A 821 -36.97 -29.91 -42.78
C LEU A 821 -37.71 -28.55 -42.60
N HIS A 822 -37.89 -27.71 -43.62
CA HIS A 822 -37.57 -27.81 -45.07
C HIS A 822 -37.07 -26.46 -45.65
N ASP A 823 -36.75 -26.46 -46.95
CA ASP A 823 -36.04 -25.39 -47.68
C ASP A 823 -36.88 -24.14 -48.00
N SER A 824 -36.18 -23.01 -48.20
CA SER A 824 -36.46 -22.13 -49.35
C SER A 824 -35.16 -21.49 -49.84
N THR A 825 -35.02 -21.32 -51.16
CA THR A 825 -33.77 -20.94 -51.82
C THR A 825 -33.76 -19.50 -52.32
N ASN A 826 -32.60 -18.85 -52.26
CA ASN A 826 -32.15 -17.96 -53.33
C ASN A 826 -30.61 -17.81 -53.33
N ALA A 827 -30.04 -17.37 -54.45
CA ALA A 827 -28.61 -17.52 -54.73
C ALA A 827 -27.98 -16.26 -55.36
N GLN A 828 -26.69 -16.38 -55.72
CA GLN A 828 -25.78 -15.37 -56.33
C GLN A 828 -25.11 -14.42 -55.30
N SER A 829 -23.81 -14.09 -55.40
CA SER A 829 -22.75 -14.50 -56.36
C SER A 829 -21.32 -14.42 -55.78
N SER A 830 -20.39 -15.18 -56.41
CA SER A 830 -18.92 -14.98 -56.49
C SER A 830 -18.16 -14.39 -55.27
N ALA A 831 -17.38 -15.18 -54.53
CA ALA A 831 -15.95 -15.47 -54.82
C ALA A 831 -14.99 -14.27 -54.62
N THR A 832 -13.95 -14.39 -53.80
CA THR A 832 -12.72 -15.11 -54.20
C THR A 832 -11.95 -15.70 -53.00
N ARG A 833 -11.44 -16.94 -53.15
CA ARG A 833 -10.45 -17.55 -52.24
C ARG A 833 -9.03 -17.40 -52.79
N LYS A 834 -8.05 -17.14 -51.92
CA LYS A 834 -6.71 -17.75 -52.03
C LYS A 834 -6.27 -18.32 -50.69
N ARG A 835 -5.87 -19.60 -50.71
CA ARG A 835 -5.08 -20.25 -49.66
C ARG A 835 -3.60 -20.00 -49.97
N PHE A 836 -2.72 -20.17 -48.99
CA PHE A 836 -1.81 -21.33 -49.01
C PHE A 836 -1.42 -21.73 -47.57
N ARG A 837 -1.11 -23.01 -47.36
CA ARG A 837 -0.47 -23.53 -46.14
C ARG A 837 1.04 -23.59 -46.36
N GLY A 838 1.80 -23.56 -45.28
CA GLY A 838 3.28 -23.59 -45.33
C GLY A 838 3.86 -24.95 -45.76
N CYS A 839 5.20 -25.00 -45.70
CA CYS A 839 6.00 -26.22 -45.81
C CYS A 839 6.96 -26.26 -44.61
N ALA A 840 7.39 -27.45 -44.22
CA ALA A 840 8.38 -27.68 -43.17
C ALA A 840 9.47 -28.63 -43.69
N ILE A 841 10.55 -28.77 -42.92
CA ILE A 841 11.65 -29.72 -43.15
C ILE A 841 12.50 -29.41 -44.40
N GLN A 842 13.58 -28.66 -44.19
CA GLN A 842 14.91 -29.29 -44.21
C GLN A 842 15.88 -28.57 -43.26
#